data_AF-A0A7U9KNT6-F1
#
_entry.id   AF-A0A7U9KNT6-F1
#
_cell.length_a   1.000
_cell.length_b   1.000
_cell.length_c   1.000
_cell.angle_alpha   90.00
_cell.angle_beta   90.00
_cell.angle_gamma   90.00
#
_symmetry.space_group_name_H-M   'P 1'
#
loop_
_entity.id
_entity.type
_entity.pdbx_description
1 polymer ?
#
loop_
_entity_poly.entity_id
_entity_poly.type
_entity_poly.pdbx_seq_one_letter_code
_entity_poly.pdbx_strand_id
1 'polypeptide(L)'
;MTARELDAAGITEPALRAAYAHCRRLNARHGKTYFLATRLLPVARRPAVHALYGFARWADDIVDSLDADATPQERASALHALETQLDAGLARGGGDEPVVRALAHTSAVYGIDPAYFTAFMASMRADLEVTDYPTYDDLRRYMYGSAEVIGLQMLPVLGTVTPRAEAAPHAAALGAAFQLTNFLRDVGEDLDRGRVYLPADLLAAHDVDRELLRWSRLTGGADARITEALRAAADLTRGVYRRAAPGVAMLDPVSRPCIRTAFILYRGILDAVEADGFAVLHRRAVVSRPVRATVALDGLVRVTAARTAERTATRPGGSTVDAPRRPAGRGRYPLSLRRRPVAWERQRPTWRDAAPGVIAGALERARSRPSGNWYAVGAARDVGRDRPLGRTVAGAEVVLWRAADGRLRGGPGACPHLGAPLKDSPVRCGTLVCHWHGLALDGGPFAGWEPYPVYDDGVLVWVRLDRAGGEEPLARPRVPRRPDTAGAVASVYTGVGRCEPEDVVANRLDPWHGAWFHPYSFVDLTVTDGPAGPEDALTVDVSFKVAGRLVVPVRAEFTAPGPRTVVMRITEGEGAGSVVETHATPLGADASGRPRTAVVEAVVAASARPGFAVARAAAPLLRPLMRATAGRLWRDDMAYAERRWELRSSGRFPG
;
A
#
# COMPACT_ATOMS: atom_id res chain seq x y z
N MET A 1 -9.81 -13.06 -6.74
CA MET A 1 -10.90 -12.72 -5.80
C MET A 1 -10.86 -13.77 -4.71
N THR A 2 -11.11 -13.45 -3.44
CA THR A 2 -11.08 -14.51 -2.41
C THR A 2 -12.37 -15.33 -2.45
N ALA A 3 -12.32 -16.63 -2.13
CA ALA A 3 -13.53 -17.47 -2.01
C ALA A 3 -14.59 -16.78 -1.14
N ARG A 4 -14.17 -16.24 0.02
CA ARG A 4 -15.00 -15.45 0.93
C ARG A 4 -15.76 -14.29 0.29
N GLU A 5 -15.19 -13.59 -0.70
CA GLU A 5 -15.88 -12.47 -1.37
C GLU A 5 -16.98 -12.98 -2.30
N LEU A 6 -16.72 -14.09 -3.00
CA LEU A 6 -17.66 -14.74 -3.90
C LEU A 6 -18.80 -15.41 -3.11
N ASP A 7 -18.46 -16.13 -2.03
CA ASP A 7 -19.42 -16.80 -1.15
C ASP A 7 -20.36 -15.79 -0.48
N ALA A 8 -19.82 -14.68 0.02
CA ALA A 8 -20.63 -13.63 0.63
C ALA A 8 -21.57 -12.93 -0.37
N ALA A 9 -21.27 -13.02 -1.66
CA ALA A 9 -22.10 -12.50 -2.74
C ALA A 9 -23.03 -13.55 -3.36
N GLY A 10 -23.06 -14.78 -2.82
CA GLY A 10 -23.88 -15.88 -3.36
C GLY A 10 -23.36 -16.48 -4.67
N ILE A 11 -22.12 -16.18 -5.07
CA ILE A 11 -21.54 -16.61 -6.35
C ILE A 11 -20.82 -17.95 -6.14
N THR A 12 -21.52 -19.05 -6.44
CA THR A 12 -21.04 -20.42 -6.20
C THR A 12 -20.58 -21.14 -7.46
N GLU A 13 -21.20 -20.83 -8.61
CA GLU A 13 -20.98 -21.51 -9.89
C GLU A 13 -19.55 -21.26 -10.44
N PRO A 14 -18.77 -22.30 -10.81
CA PRO A 14 -17.36 -22.15 -11.18
C PRO A 14 -17.10 -21.20 -12.35
N ALA A 15 -17.91 -21.26 -13.42
CA ALA A 15 -17.71 -20.43 -14.60
C ALA A 15 -17.98 -18.95 -14.29
N LEU A 16 -19.01 -18.66 -13.49
CA LEU A 16 -19.31 -17.33 -13.01
C LEU A 16 -18.22 -16.79 -12.06
N ARG A 17 -17.68 -17.62 -11.16
CA ARG A 17 -16.54 -17.24 -10.30
C ARG A 17 -15.32 -16.85 -11.12
N ALA A 18 -15.03 -17.57 -12.20
CA ALA A 18 -13.94 -17.26 -13.12
C ALA A 18 -14.17 -15.92 -13.85
N ALA A 19 -15.40 -15.66 -14.28
CA ALA A 19 -15.82 -14.41 -14.92
C ALA A 19 -15.62 -13.19 -13.98
N TYR A 20 -16.10 -13.25 -12.73
CA TYR A 20 -15.84 -12.20 -11.75
C TYR A 20 -14.35 -12.02 -11.43
N ALA A 21 -13.59 -13.12 -11.35
CA ALA A 21 -12.14 -13.05 -11.15
C ALA A 21 -11.43 -12.35 -12.31
N HIS A 22 -11.88 -12.56 -13.56
CA HIS A 22 -11.42 -11.84 -14.74
C HIS A 22 -11.69 -10.34 -14.62
N CYS A 23 -12.95 -9.95 -14.35
CA CYS A 23 -13.33 -8.55 -14.18
C CYS A 23 -12.52 -7.84 -13.07
N ARG A 24 -12.24 -8.53 -11.96
CA ARG A 24 -11.38 -8.01 -10.90
C ARG A 24 -9.93 -7.81 -11.35
N ARG A 25 -9.38 -8.66 -12.22
CA ARG A 25 -8.02 -8.47 -12.76
C ARG A 25 -7.96 -7.21 -13.62
N LEU A 26 -8.95 -6.98 -14.47
CA LEU A 26 -9.08 -5.75 -15.26
C LEU A 26 -9.12 -4.51 -14.34
N ASN A 27 -10.00 -4.52 -13.33
CA ASN A 27 -10.11 -3.42 -12.36
C ASN A 27 -8.80 -3.18 -11.58
N ALA A 28 -8.13 -4.25 -11.11
CA ALA A 28 -6.87 -4.11 -10.37
C ALA A 28 -5.72 -3.52 -11.21
N ARG A 29 -5.69 -3.82 -12.52
CA ARG A 29 -4.64 -3.36 -13.43
C ARG A 29 -4.85 -1.91 -13.85
N HIS A 30 -6.06 -1.57 -14.30
CA HIS A 30 -6.36 -0.28 -14.94
C HIS A 30 -6.99 0.73 -13.98
N GLY A 31 -7.79 0.27 -13.01
CA GLY A 31 -8.62 1.13 -12.15
C GLY A 31 -8.05 1.41 -10.77
N LYS A 32 -6.75 1.67 -10.61
CA LYS A 32 -6.07 1.72 -9.28
C LYS A 32 -6.83 2.51 -8.20
N THR A 33 -7.38 3.68 -8.53
CA THR A 33 -8.17 4.51 -7.60
C THR A 33 -9.49 3.83 -7.21
N TYR A 34 -10.25 3.36 -8.20
CA TYR A 34 -11.52 2.67 -7.99
C TYR A 34 -11.35 1.32 -7.30
N PHE A 35 -10.28 0.58 -7.62
CA PHE A 35 -9.94 -0.67 -6.99
C PHE A 35 -9.68 -0.50 -5.49
N LEU A 36 -8.93 0.54 -5.10
CA LEU A 36 -8.70 0.86 -3.69
C LEU A 36 -9.99 1.27 -2.98
N ALA A 37 -10.82 2.12 -3.60
CA ALA A 37 -12.12 2.50 -3.04
C ALA A 37 -13.04 1.28 -2.86
N THR A 38 -13.09 0.37 -3.84
CA THR A 38 -13.89 -0.87 -3.80
C THR A 38 -13.56 -1.72 -2.58
N ARG A 39 -12.31 -1.72 -2.10
CA ARG A 39 -11.93 -2.47 -0.89
C ARG A 39 -12.58 -1.94 0.39
N LEU A 40 -13.11 -0.71 0.39
CA LEU A 40 -13.87 -0.14 1.50
C LEU A 40 -15.30 -0.69 1.57
N LEU A 41 -15.85 -1.22 0.46
CA LEU A 41 -17.18 -1.83 0.44
C LEU A 41 -17.23 -3.14 1.24
N PRO A 42 -18.42 -3.53 1.73
CA PRO A 42 -18.70 -4.88 2.22
C PRO A 42 -18.27 -5.94 1.20
N VAL A 43 -17.75 -7.07 1.69
CA VAL A 43 -17.19 -8.14 0.83
C VAL A 43 -18.19 -8.64 -0.21
N ALA A 44 -19.49 -8.69 0.13
CA ALA A 44 -20.57 -9.12 -0.75
C ALA A 44 -20.83 -8.17 -1.95
N ARG A 45 -20.53 -6.87 -1.81
CA ARG A 45 -20.81 -5.87 -2.87
C ARG A 45 -19.63 -5.69 -3.84
N ARG A 46 -18.43 -6.13 -3.47
CA ARG A 46 -17.22 -5.95 -4.30
C ARG A 46 -17.26 -6.66 -5.65
N PRO A 47 -17.77 -7.91 -5.76
CA PRO A 47 -17.82 -8.59 -7.06
C PRO A 47 -18.62 -7.79 -8.09
N ALA A 48 -19.77 -7.22 -7.71
CA ALA A 48 -20.60 -6.40 -8.60
C ALA A 48 -19.84 -5.17 -9.15
N VAL A 49 -19.11 -4.45 -8.29
CA VAL A 49 -18.28 -3.32 -8.73
C VAL A 49 -17.17 -3.77 -9.68
N HIS A 50 -16.58 -4.93 -9.43
CA HIS A 50 -15.60 -5.50 -10.35
C HIS A 50 -16.21 -5.85 -11.70
N ALA A 51 -17.41 -6.43 -11.76
CA ALA A 51 -18.11 -6.75 -13.00
C ALA A 51 -18.46 -5.50 -13.82
N LEU A 52 -19.09 -4.50 -13.19
CA LEU A 52 -19.43 -3.22 -13.84
C LEU A 52 -18.17 -2.55 -14.42
N TYR A 53 -17.10 -2.43 -13.62
CA TYR A 53 -15.85 -1.86 -14.09
C TYR A 53 -15.19 -2.71 -15.19
N GLY A 54 -15.19 -4.04 -15.02
CA GLY A 54 -14.54 -4.97 -15.94
C GLY A 54 -15.15 -4.91 -17.33
N PHE A 55 -16.48 -4.86 -17.40
CA PHE A 55 -17.19 -4.67 -18.67
C PHE A 55 -16.89 -3.31 -19.30
N ALA A 56 -17.02 -2.22 -18.54
CA ALA A 56 -16.75 -0.88 -19.06
C ALA A 56 -15.31 -0.76 -19.59
N ARG A 57 -14.32 -1.32 -18.88
CA ARG A 57 -12.93 -1.33 -19.34
C ARG A 57 -12.72 -2.20 -20.57
N TRP A 58 -13.40 -3.33 -20.68
CA TRP A 58 -13.31 -4.19 -21.85
C TRP A 58 -13.84 -3.50 -23.11
N ALA A 59 -14.97 -2.80 -23.00
CA ALA A 59 -15.51 -2.01 -24.11
C ALA A 59 -14.57 -0.84 -24.49
N ASP A 60 -14.05 -0.14 -23.50
CA ASP A 60 -13.06 0.93 -23.68
C ASP A 60 -11.76 0.42 -24.35
N ASP A 61 -11.26 -0.75 -23.95
CA ASP A 61 -10.10 -1.42 -24.60
C ASP A 61 -10.37 -1.74 -26.08
N ILE A 62 -11.61 -2.05 -26.48
CA ILE A 62 -11.97 -2.25 -27.90
C ILE A 62 -11.84 -0.94 -28.69
N VAL A 63 -12.27 0.18 -28.12
CA VAL A 63 -12.20 1.50 -28.77
C VAL A 63 -10.74 1.99 -28.83
N ASP A 64 -10.00 1.86 -27.74
CA ASP A 64 -8.68 2.50 -27.54
C ASP A 64 -7.47 1.58 -27.82
N SER A 65 -7.59 0.27 -27.68
CA SER A 65 -6.45 -0.64 -27.44
C SER A 65 -6.49 -1.99 -28.17
N LEU A 66 -7.43 -2.22 -29.10
CA LEU A 66 -7.21 -3.23 -30.15
C LEU A 66 -5.91 -2.87 -30.88
N ASP A 67 -5.13 -3.88 -31.29
CA ASP A 67 -3.78 -3.77 -31.86
C ASP A 67 -3.57 -2.46 -32.62
N ALA A 68 -2.40 -1.83 -32.50
CA ALA A 68 -2.15 -0.49 -33.07
C ALA A 68 -2.50 -0.37 -34.57
N ASP A 69 -2.59 -1.50 -35.27
CA ASP A 69 -2.92 -1.65 -36.68
C ASP A 69 -4.42 -1.92 -36.97
N ALA A 70 -5.27 -2.08 -35.94
CA ALA A 70 -6.68 -2.38 -36.07
C ALA A 70 -7.46 -1.18 -36.67
N THR A 71 -8.12 -1.46 -37.79
CA THR A 71 -8.92 -0.50 -38.55
C THR A 71 -10.17 -0.05 -37.79
N PRO A 72 -10.73 1.14 -38.09
CA PRO A 72 -12.00 1.58 -37.50
C PRO A 72 -13.14 0.57 -37.69
N GLN A 73 -13.17 -0.13 -38.82
CA GLN A 73 -14.16 -1.16 -39.13
C GLN A 73 -14.01 -2.41 -38.25
N GLU A 74 -12.79 -2.82 -37.92
CA GLU A 74 -12.55 -3.94 -36.99
C GLU A 74 -12.99 -3.59 -35.57
N ARG A 75 -12.72 -2.36 -35.11
CA ARG A 75 -13.19 -1.87 -33.81
C ARG A 75 -14.72 -1.79 -33.75
N ALA A 76 -15.35 -1.27 -34.79
CA ALA A 76 -16.81 -1.22 -34.91
C ALA A 76 -17.43 -2.62 -34.89
N SER A 77 -16.84 -3.57 -35.61
CA SER A 77 -17.30 -4.97 -35.65
C SER A 77 -17.14 -5.67 -34.31
N ALA A 78 -16.02 -5.48 -33.62
CA ALA A 78 -15.78 -6.02 -32.28
C ALA A 78 -16.77 -5.43 -31.26
N LEU A 79 -17.05 -4.12 -31.34
CA LEU A 79 -18.00 -3.46 -30.45
C LEU A 79 -19.44 -3.93 -30.70
N HIS A 80 -19.82 -4.12 -31.97
CA HIS A 80 -21.13 -4.69 -32.33
C HIS A 80 -21.29 -6.15 -31.88
N ALA A 81 -20.22 -6.94 -31.96
CA ALA A 81 -20.20 -8.30 -31.43
C ALA A 81 -20.37 -8.30 -29.90
N LEU A 82 -19.70 -7.39 -29.18
CA LEU A 82 -19.86 -7.22 -27.75
C LEU A 82 -21.30 -6.78 -27.38
N GLU A 83 -21.89 -5.85 -28.13
CA GLU A 83 -23.28 -5.38 -27.95
C GLU A 83 -24.26 -6.55 -28.13
N THR A 84 -24.10 -7.34 -29.18
CA THR A 84 -24.93 -8.54 -29.45
C THR A 84 -24.81 -9.57 -28.32
N GLN A 85 -23.60 -9.84 -27.84
CA GLN A 85 -23.37 -10.74 -26.72
C GLN A 85 -23.97 -10.19 -25.42
N LEU A 86 -23.88 -8.88 -25.20
CA LEU A 86 -24.44 -8.20 -24.04
C LEU A 86 -25.96 -8.32 -24.02
N ASP A 87 -26.64 -8.00 -25.12
CA ASP A 87 -28.10 -8.07 -25.21
C ASP A 87 -28.59 -9.50 -24.96
N ALA A 88 -27.93 -10.47 -25.60
CA ALA A 88 -28.23 -11.89 -25.39
C ALA A 88 -27.94 -12.33 -23.95
N GLY A 89 -26.87 -11.79 -23.34
CA GLY A 89 -26.46 -12.04 -21.97
C GLY A 89 -27.45 -11.49 -20.95
N LEU A 90 -27.90 -10.25 -21.13
CA LEU A 90 -28.90 -9.60 -20.28
C LEU A 90 -30.26 -10.28 -20.38
N ALA A 91 -30.65 -10.74 -21.57
CA ALA A 91 -31.93 -11.46 -21.76
C ALA A 91 -31.93 -12.87 -21.15
N ARG A 92 -30.82 -13.62 -21.26
CA ARG A 92 -30.74 -15.02 -20.82
C ARG A 92 -30.14 -15.21 -19.42
N GLY A 93 -29.57 -14.16 -18.83
CA GLY A 93 -28.85 -14.24 -17.56
C GLY A 93 -27.45 -14.87 -17.66
N GLY A 94 -26.84 -14.89 -18.85
CA GLY A 94 -25.51 -15.47 -19.06
C GLY A 94 -24.99 -15.29 -20.49
N GLY A 95 -23.65 -15.15 -20.63
CA GLY A 95 -22.96 -14.99 -21.92
C GLY A 95 -21.66 -15.80 -21.98
N ASP A 96 -21.08 -15.91 -23.17
CA ASP A 96 -19.83 -16.65 -23.40
C ASP A 96 -18.61 -15.83 -22.97
N GLU A 97 -18.61 -14.54 -23.28
CA GLU A 97 -17.59 -13.59 -22.88
C GLU A 97 -17.59 -13.38 -21.34
N PRO A 98 -16.48 -13.66 -20.64
CA PRO A 98 -16.38 -13.49 -19.19
C PRO A 98 -16.88 -12.15 -18.64
N VAL A 99 -16.61 -11.02 -19.30
CA VAL A 99 -17.09 -9.72 -18.79
C VAL A 99 -18.60 -9.57 -18.91
N VAL A 100 -19.20 -10.08 -19.99
CA VAL A 100 -20.65 -10.09 -20.21
C VAL A 100 -21.33 -11.01 -19.21
N ARG A 101 -20.79 -12.21 -18.98
CA ARG A 101 -21.36 -13.16 -18.01
C ARG A 101 -21.45 -12.58 -16.59
N ALA A 102 -20.37 -11.96 -16.11
CA ALA A 102 -20.36 -11.34 -14.80
C ALA A 102 -21.27 -10.11 -14.73
N LEU A 103 -21.36 -9.33 -15.81
CA LEU A 103 -22.24 -8.17 -15.90
C LEU A 103 -23.71 -8.57 -15.88
N ALA A 104 -24.12 -9.53 -16.71
CA ALA A 104 -25.50 -10.00 -16.79
C ALA A 104 -26.00 -10.55 -15.45
N HIS A 105 -25.19 -11.38 -14.79
CA HIS A 105 -25.49 -11.85 -13.44
C HIS A 105 -25.61 -10.68 -12.44
N THR A 106 -24.69 -9.71 -12.49
CA THR A 106 -24.75 -8.51 -11.62
C THR A 106 -26.03 -7.69 -11.88
N SER A 107 -26.38 -7.50 -13.15
CA SER A 107 -27.58 -6.76 -13.56
C SER A 107 -28.85 -7.39 -13.00
N ALA A 108 -28.97 -8.71 -13.14
CA ALA A 108 -30.11 -9.47 -12.61
C ALA A 108 -30.20 -9.40 -11.07
N VAL A 109 -29.09 -9.61 -10.36
CA VAL A 109 -29.06 -9.62 -8.88
C VAL A 109 -29.45 -8.25 -8.29
N TYR A 110 -29.01 -7.16 -8.91
CA TYR A 110 -29.22 -5.81 -8.38
C TYR A 110 -30.38 -5.06 -9.03
N GLY A 111 -31.02 -5.64 -10.07
CA GLY A 111 -32.10 -5.01 -10.83
C GLY A 111 -31.62 -3.73 -11.52
N ILE A 112 -30.48 -3.81 -12.21
CA ILE A 112 -29.94 -2.68 -12.98
C ILE A 112 -30.70 -2.58 -14.30
N ASP A 113 -31.15 -1.38 -14.64
CA ASP A 113 -31.90 -1.13 -15.87
C ASP A 113 -31.01 -1.40 -17.11
N PRO A 114 -31.41 -2.33 -18.00
CA PRO A 114 -30.68 -2.61 -19.23
C PRO A 114 -30.43 -1.38 -20.11
N ALA A 115 -31.33 -0.39 -20.08
CA ALA A 115 -31.20 0.84 -20.86
C ALA A 115 -29.89 1.60 -20.54
N TYR A 116 -29.36 1.46 -19.32
CA TYR A 116 -28.07 2.04 -18.95
C TYR A 116 -26.89 1.41 -19.69
N PHE A 117 -26.96 0.11 -20.01
CA PHE A 117 -25.92 -0.55 -20.79
C PHE A 117 -26.03 -0.21 -22.27
N THR A 118 -27.26 -0.12 -22.80
CA THR A 118 -27.52 0.36 -24.17
C THR A 118 -26.98 1.78 -24.37
N ALA A 119 -27.24 2.69 -23.43
CA ALA A 119 -26.72 4.05 -23.48
C ALA A 119 -25.17 4.09 -23.39
N PHE A 120 -24.57 3.23 -22.57
CA PHE A 120 -23.11 3.10 -22.51
C PHE A 120 -22.52 2.62 -23.84
N MET A 121 -23.07 1.56 -24.43
CA MET A 121 -22.61 1.05 -25.74
C MET A 121 -22.77 2.08 -26.86
N ALA A 122 -23.83 2.90 -26.81
CA ALA A 122 -24.00 4.01 -27.75
C ALA A 122 -22.87 5.05 -27.64
N SER A 123 -22.38 5.34 -26.42
CA SER A 123 -21.22 6.24 -26.24
C SER A 123 -19.92 5.64 -26.74
N MET A 124 -19.69 4.34 -26.54
CA MET A 124 -18.52 3.63 -27.06
C MET A 124 -18.50 3.63 -28.60
N ARG A 125 -19.67 3.56 -29.24
CA ARG A 125 -19.79 3.70 -30.70
C ARG A 125 -19.47 5.13 -31.15
N ALA A 126 -19.99 6.13 -30.45
CA ALA A 126 -19.70 7.53 -30.75
C ALA A 126 -18.19 7.83 -30.67
N ASP A 127 -17.46 7.17 -29.75
CA ASP A 127 -16.02 7.33 -29.63
C ASP A 127 -15.24 6.84 -30.86
N LEU A 128 -15.81 6.05 -31.76
CA LEU A 128 -15.12 5.66 -33.00
C LEU A 128 -15.04 6.80 -34.03
N GLU A 129 -15.95 7.78 -33.96
CA GLU A 129 -16.15 8.78 -35.01
C GLU A 129 -16.04 10.23 -34.51
N VAL A 130 -16.49 10.51 -33.29
CA VAL A 130 -16.59 11.88 -32.76
C VAL A 130 -15.28 12.31 -32.11
N THR A 131 -14.72 13.43 -32.59
CA THR A 131 -13.44 13.97 -32.09
C THR A 131 -13.56 15.25 -31.27
N ASP A 132 -14.70 15.94 -31.34
CA ASP A 132 -14.94 17.22 -30.68
C ASP A 132 -16.45 17.48 -30.49
N TYR A 133 -16.78 18.39 -29.57
CA TYR A 133 -18.15 18.71 -29.18
C TYR A 133 -18.40 20.22 -29.31
N PRO A 134 -19.39 20.66 -30.13
CA PRO A 134 -19.66 22.07 -30.33
C PRO A 134 -20.06 22.81 -29.06
N THR A 135 -20.95 22.21 -28.26
CA THR A 135 -21.48 22.81 -27.03
C THR A 135 -21.35 21.88 -25.82
N TYR A 136 -21.47 22.46 -24.63
CA TYR A 136 -21.54 21.66 -23.41
C TYR A 136 -22.73 20.71 -23.39
N ASP A 137 -23.85 21.06 -24.03
CA ASP A 137 -25.01 20.17 -24.12
C ASP A 137 -24.76 18.97 -25.03
N ASP A 138 -23.99 19.12 -26.12
CA ASP A 138 -23.56 17.99 -26.94
C ASP A 138 -22.63 17.07 -26.15
N LEU A 139 -21.67 17.63 -25.42
CA LEU A 139 -20.79 16.86 -24.53
C LEU A 139 -21.60 16.13 -23.45
N ARG A 140 -22.63 16.76 -22.88
CA ARG A 140 -23.51 16.12 -21.89
C ARG A 140 -24.27 14.93 -22.45
N ARG A 141 -24.73 14.96 -23.70
CA ARG A 141 -25.38 13.79 -24.33
C ARG A 141 -24.43 12.61 -24.44
N TYR A 142 -23.16 12.86 -24.77
CA TYR A 142 -22.13 11.83 -24.74
C TYR A 142 -21.82 11.35 -23.30
N MET A 143 -21.62 12.27 -22.37
CA MET A 143 -21.34 11.96 -20.96
C MET A 143 -22.45 11.18 -20.26
N TYR A 144 -23.71 11.35 -20.71
CA TYR A 144 -24.81 10.53 -20.23
C TYR A 144 -24.47 9.04 -20.37
N GLY A 145 -24.10 8.60 -21.58
CA GLY A 145 -23.70 7.23 -21.86
C GLY A 145 -22.32 6.86 -21.32
N SER A 146 -21.31 7.73 -21.43
CA SER A 146 -19.94 7.35 -21.05
C SER A 146 -19.68 7.38 -19.54
N ALA A 147 -20.50 8.09 -18.75
CA ALA A 147 -20.23 8.26 -17.32
C ALA A 147 -21.45 8.37 -16.39
N GLU A 148 -22.53 9.09 -16.77
CA GLU A 148 -23.68 9.26 -15.88
C GLU A 148 -24.38 7.93 -15.61
N VAL A 149 -24.59 7.13 -16.67
CA VAL A 149 -25.15 5.78 -16.54
C VAL A 149 -24.28 4.85 -15.70
N ILE A 150 -22.95 5.02 -15.67
CA ILE A 150 -22.08 4.25 -14.76
C ILE A 150 -22.44 4.56 -13.29
N GLY A 151 -22.70 5.83 -12.97
CA GLY A 151 -23.22 6.23 -11.66
C GLY A 151 -24.57 5.60 -11.34
N LEU A 152 -25.48 5.54 -12.32
CA LEU A 152 -26.80 4.94 -12.19
C LEU A 152 -26.75 3.41 -12.04
N GLN A 153 -25.88 2.73 -12.77
CA GLN A 153 -25.62 1.28 -12.65
C GLN A 153 -25.07 0.92 -11.27
N MET A 154 -24.23 1.78 -10.70
CA MET A 154 -23.65 1.56 -9.36
C MET A 154 -24.66 1.78 -8.23
N LEU A 155 -25.68 2.60 -8.43
CA LEU A 155 -26.58 3.03 -7.35
C LEU A 155 -27.34 1.85 -6.68
N PRO A 156 -27.92 0.87 -7.41
CA PRO A 156 -28.50 -0.32 -6.81
C PRO A 156 -27.49 -1.17 -6.03
N VAL A 157 -26.24 -1.26 -6.50
CA VAL A 157 -25.15 -2.00 -5.86
C VAL A 157 -24.76 -1.35 -4.53
N LEU A 158 -24.72 -0.02 -4.49
CA LEU A 158 -24.34 0.75 -3.32
C LEU A 158 -25.45 0.81 -2.27
N GLY A 159 -26.71 0.70 -2.68
CA GLY A 159 -27.86 0.85 -1.78
C GLY A 159 -28.08 2.30 -1.34
N THR A 160 -29.32 2.63 -0.98
CA THR A 160 -29.74 3.98 -0.58
C THR A 160 -30.58 3.94 0.70
N VAL A 161 -30.58 5.04 1.46
CA VAL A 161 -31.48 5.27 2.60
C VAL A 161 -32.69 6.14 2.23
N THR A 162 -32.70 6.68 1.02
CA THR A 162 -33.82 7.39 0.39
C THR A 162 -34.30 6.61 -0.84
N PRO A 163 -35.48 6.94 -1.41
CA PRO A 163 -35.90 6.37 -2.69
C PRO A 163 -34.81 6.53 -3.77
N ARG A 164 -34.53 5.46 -4.53
CA ARG A 164 -33.46 5.46 -5.55
C ARG A 164 -33.62 6.59 -6.56
N ALA A 165 -34.86 6.94 -6.91
CA ALA A 165 -35.17 8.05 -7.83
C ALA A 165 -34.68 9.42 -7.33
N GLU A 166 -34.64 9.63 -6.00
CA GLU A 166 -34.13 10.87 -5.40
C GLU A 166 -32.59 10.91 -5.43
N ALA A 167 -31.93 9.76 -5.22
CA ALA A 167 -30.48 9.66 -5.27
C ALA A 167 -29.90 9.62 -6.70
N ALA A 168 -30.69 9.20 -7.69
CA ALA A 168 -30.27 8.99 -9.08
C ALA A 168 -29.66 10.24 -9.74
N PRO A 169 -30.27 11.44 -9.67
CA PRO A 169 -29.67 12.66 -10.23
C PRO A 169 -28.30 13.00 -9.63
N HIS A 170 -28.10 12.72 -8.34
CA HIS A 170 -26.82 12.95 -7.67
C HIS A 170 -25.76 11.92 -8.08
N ALA A 171 -26.16 10.66 -8.30
CA ALA A 171 -25.28 9.61 -8.79
C ALA A 171 -24.84 9.87 -10.24
N ALA A 172 -25.77 10.27 -11.11
CA ALA A 172 -25.50 10.72 -12.48
C ALA A 172 -24.53 11.92 -12.47
N ALA A 173 -24.82 12.94 -11.67
CA ALA A 173 -23.94 14.10 -11.53
C ALA A 173 -22.53 13.72 -11.03
N LEU A 174 -22.39 12.72 -10.15
CA LEU A 174 -21.08 12.24 -9.71
C LEU A 174 -20.30 11.59 -10.85
N GLY A 175 -20.98 10.78 -11.68
CA GLY A 175 -20.42 10.21 -12.91
C GLY A 175 -19.91 11.30 -13.85
N ALA A 176 -20.76 12.29 -14.18
CA ALA A 176 -20.38 13.44 -14.99
C ALA A 176 -19.19 14.22 -14.41
N ALA A 177 -19.17 14.47 -13.10
CA ALA A 177 -18.07 15.19 -12.45
C ALA A 177 -16.73 14.44 -12.57
N PHE A 178 -16.74 13.11 -12.44
CA PHE A 178 -15.53 12.30 -12.63
C PHE A 178 -15.05 12.32 -14.07
N GLN A 179 -15.97 12.29 -15.03
CA GLN A 179 -15.62 12.31 -16.45
C GLN A 179 -15.07 13.67 -16.90
N LEU A 180 -15.70 14.77 -16.48
CA LEU A 180 -15.16 16.12 -16.71
C LEU A 180 -13.78 16.30 -16.10
N THR A 181 -13.55 15.73 -14.91
CA THR A 181 -12.23 15.72 -14.27
C THR A 181 -11.22 14.92 -15.08
N ASN A 182 -11.62 13.80 -15.71
CA ASN A 182 -10.75 13.05 -16.61
C ASN A 182 -10.39 13.89 -17.85
N PHE A 183 -11.36 14.50 -18.52
CA PHE A 183 -11.11 15.36 -19.69
C PHE A 183 -10.17 16.52 -19.37
N LEU A 184 -10.34 17.18 -18.21
CA LEU A 184 -9.43 18.23 -17.77
C LEU A 184 -8.02 17.72 -17.48
N ARG A 185 -7.92 16.57 -16.79
CA ARG A 185 -6.63 15.99 -16.41
C ARG A 185 -5.82 15.50 -17.61
N ASP A 186 -6.52 14.97 -18.61
CA ASP A 186 -5.94 14.24 -19.74
C ASP A 186 -6.02 15.04 -21.05
N VAL A 187 -6.41 16.33 -21.02
CA VAL A 187 -6.58 17.20 -22.21
C VAL A 187 -5.41 17.16 -23.20
N GLY A 188 -4.17 17.11 -22.72
CA GLY A 188 -2.99 16.98 -23.58
C GLY A 188 -2.83 15.58 -24.19
N GLU A 189 -3.07 14.52 -23.41
CA GLU A 189 -3.05 13.13 -23.91
C GLU A 189 -4.17 12.88 -24.93
N ASP A 190 -5.36 13.46 -24.70
CA ASP A 190 -6.50 13.39 -25.62
C ASP A 190 -6.19 14.14 -26.92
N LEU A 191 -5.56 15.31 -26.83
CA LEU A 191 -5.16 16.08 -28.00
C LEU A 191 -4.15 15.34 -28.88
N ASP A 192 -3.18 14.66 -28.27
CA ASP A 192 -2.21 13.81 -28.99
C ASP A 192 -2.90 12.65 -29.74
N ARG A 193 -4.03 12.17 -29.22
CA ARG A 193 -4.89 11.17 -29.88
C ARG A 193 -5.88 11.77 -30.88
N GLY A 194 -5.82 13.08 -31.11
CA GLY A 194 -6.70 13.77 -32.04
C GLY A 194 -8.09 14.04 -31.49
N ARG A 195 -8.30 14.08 -30.18
CA ARG A 195 -9.58 14.37 -29.53
C ARG A 195 -9.53 15.65 -28.69
N VAL A 196 -10.65 16.37 -28.63
CA VAL A 196 -10.85 17.52 -27.74
C VAL A 196 -12.24 17.42 -27.11
N TYR A 197 -12.30 16.99 -25.85
CA TYR A 197 -13.57 16.86 -25.13
C TYR A 197 -14.09 18.18 -24.53
N LEU A 198 -13.22 19.17 -24.35
CA LEU A 198 -13.66 20.48 -23.88
C LEU A 198 -14.59 21.12 -24.92
N PRO A 199 -15.76 21.66 -24.53
CA PRO A 199 -16.72 22.22 -25.48
C PRO A 199 -16.10 23.35 -26.31
N ALA A 200 -16.36 23.33 -27.62
CA ALA A 200 -15.79 24.31 -28.55
C ALA A 200 -16.29 25.74 -28.25
N ASP A 201 -17.56 25.91 -27.86
CA ASP A 201 -18.12 27.19 -27.41
C ASP A 201 -17.40 27.76 -26.18
N LEU A 202 -17.05 26.90 -25.22
CA LEU A 202 -16.27 27.26 -24.04
C LEU A 202 -14.85 27.68 -24.40
N LEU A 203 -14.18 26.94 -25.30
CA LEU A 203 -12.84 27.31 -25.77
C LEU A 203 -12.87 28.63 -26.56
N ALA A 204 -13.84 28.79 -27.47
CA ALA A 204 -13.99 29.97 -28.30
C ALA A 204 -14.32 31.23 -27.50
N ALA A 205 -15.05 31.11 -26.38
CA ALA A 205 -15.31 32.24 -25.47
C ALA A 205 -14.03 32.85 -24.85
N HIS A 206 -12.91 32.15 -24.94
CA HIS A 206 -11.59 32.59 -24.50
C HIS A 206 -10.60 32.75 -25.66
N ASP A 207 -11.07 32.82 -26.91
CA ASP A 207 -10.24 32.87 -28.13
C ASP A 207 -9.25 31.69 -28.24
N VAL A 208 -9.68 30.51 -27.81
CA VAL A 208 -8.94 29.26 -27.91
C VAL A 208 -9.58 28.38 -28.98
N ASP A 209 -8.77 27.93 -29.93
CA ASP A 209 -9.12 26.90 -30.90
C ASP A 209 -8.18 25.68 -30.77
N ARG A 210 -8.47 24.65 -31.58
CA ARG A 210 -7.68 23.42 -31.59
C ARG A 210 -6.23 23.64 -32.04
N GLU A 211 -5.99 24.60 -32.92
CA GLU A 211 -4.64 24.89 -33.42
C GLU A 211 -3.78 25.57 -32.36
N LEU A 212 -4.36 26.47 -31.55
CA LEU A 212 -3.67 27.07 -30.41
C LEU A 212 -3.31 26.02 -29.35
N LEU A 213 -4.23 25.09 -29.05
CA LEU A 213 -3.95 23.96 -28.16
C LEU A 213 -2.81 23.08 -28.69
N ARG A 214 -2.81 22.78 -30.00
CA ARG A 214 -1.75 21.99 -30.67
C ARG A 214 -0.41 22.70 -30.65
N TRP A 215 -0.38 23.98 -30.99
CA TRP A 215 0.83 24.80 -30.94
C TRP A 215 1.42 24.79 -29.53
N SER A 216 0.60 25.01 -28.50
CA SER A 216 1.05 24.99 -27.12
C SER A 216 1.58 23.61 -26.73
N ARG A 217 0.84 22.53 -27.04
CA ARG A 217 1.26 21.14 -26.78
C ARG A 217 2.60 20.80 -27.42
N LEU A 218 2.84 21.19 -28.67
CA LEU A 218 4.04 20.88 -29.45
C LEU A 218 5.26 21.72 -29.05
N THR A 219 5.06 23.00 -28.78
CA THR A 219 6.17 23.94 -28.49
C THR A 219 6.50 24.03 -27.00
N GLY A 220 5.58 23.60 -26.13
CA GLY A 220 5.64 23.88 -24.70
C GLY A 220 5.35 25.35 -24.34
N GLY A 221 4.90 26.16 -25.31
CA GLY A 221 4.54 27.56 -25.10
C GLY A 221 3.29 27.70 -24.24
N ALA A 222 3.38 28.46 -23.15
CA ALA A 222 2.23 28.80 -22.33
C ALA A 222 1.44 29.97 -22.96
N ASP A 223 0.11 29.90 -22.94
CA ASP A 223 -0.78 30.98 -23.37
C ASP A 223 -1.86 31.20 -22.30
N ALA A 224 -2.02 32.46 -21.87
CA ALA A 224 -2.97 32.83 -20.83
C ALA A 224 -4.42 32.49 -21.21
N ARG A 225 -4.79 32.55 -22.50
CA ARG A 225 -6.12 32.20 -23.00
C ARG A 225 -6.47 30.74 -22.75
N ILE A 226 -5.50 29.84 -23.00
CA ILE A 226 -5.63 28.41 -22.69
C ILE A 226 -5.85 28.23 -21.19
N THR A 227 -5.06 28.92 -20.35
CA THR A 227 -5.21 28.85 -18.90
C THR A 227 -6.59 29.33 -18.44
N GLU A 228 -7.12 30.42 -18.99
CA GLU A 228 -8.47 30.91 -18.67
C GLU A 228 -9.56 29.93 -19.11
N ALA A 229 -9.45 29.34 -20.31
CA ALA A 229 -10.40 28.33 -20.78
C ALA A 229 -10.41 27.08 -19.90
N LEU A 230 -9.22 26.59 -19.50
CA LEU A 230 -9.10 25.46 -18.57
C LEU A 230 -9.67 25.80 -17.18
N ARG A 231 -9.53 27.05 -16.73
CA ARG A 231 -10.16 27.53 -15.48
C ARG A 231 -11.68 27.55 -15.58
N ALA A 232 -12.24 28.05 -16.68
CA ALA A 232 -13.69 28.03 -16.90
C ALA A 232 -14.25 26.60 -16.91
N ALA A 233 -13.57 25.67 -17.57
CA ALA A 233 -13.92 24.25 -17.55
C ALA A 233 -13.80 23.61 -16.14
N ALA A 234 -12.80 24.00 -15.35
CA ALA A 234 -12.68 23.59 -13.95
C ALA A 234 -13.84 24.10 -13.08
N ASP A 235 -14.26 25.36 -13.27
CA ASP A 235 -15.38 25.94 -12.52
C ASP A 235 -16.73 25.32 -12.90
N LEU A 236 -16.93 25.01 -14.18
CA LEU A 236 -18.06 24.19 -14.64
C LEU A 236 -18.07 22.82 -13.94
N THR A 237 -16.91 22.15 -13.88
CA THR A 237 -16.74 20.86 -13.21
C THR A 237 -17.07 20.93 -11.71
N ARG A 238 -16.66 22.01 -11.03
CA ARG A 238 -17.05 22.26 -9.63
C ARG A 238 -18.55 22.43 -9.45
N GLY A 239 -19.22 23.08 -10.41
CA GLY A 239 -20.68 23.15 -10.45
C GLY A 239 -21.31 21.76 -10.42
N VAL A 240 -20.78 20.82 -11.19
CA VAL A 240 -21.25 19.43 -11.20
C VAL A 240 -20.97 18.73 -9.87
N TYR A 241 -19.79 18.91 -9.27
CA TYR A 241 -19.48 18.38 -7.94
C TYR A 241 -20.43 18.87 -6.85
N ARG A 242 -20.87 20.15 -6.90
CA ARG A 242 -21.87 20.69 -5.97
C ARG A 242 -23.20 19.96 -6.10
N ARG A 243 -23.63 19.65 -7.33
CA ARG A 243 -24.84 18.83 -7.58
C ARG A 243 -24.68 17.39 -7.11
N ALA A 244 -23.49 16.80 -7.23
CA ALA A 244 -23.23 15.42 -6.82
C ALA A 244 -23.14 15.22 -5.30
N ALA A 245 -22.65 16.23 -4.56
CA ALA A 245 -22.28 16.11 -3.16
C ALA A 245 -23.39 15.59 -2.20
N PRO A 246 -24.67 16.03 -2.31
CA PRO A 246 -25.74 15.54 -1.44
C PRO A 246 -25.97 14.03 -1.54
N GLY A 247 -25.75 13.44 -2.71
CA GLY A 247 -25.98 12.02 -2.97
C GLY A 247 -25.17 11.09 -2.06
N VAL A 248 -24.01 11.52 -1.57
CA VAL A 248 -23.19 10.69 -0.65
C VAL A 248 -23.93 10.38 0.65
N ALA A 249 -24.74 11.30 1.17
CA ALA A 249 -25.52 11.08 2.39
C ALA A 249 -26.74 10.17 2.15
N MET A 250 -27.25 10.15 0.91
CA MET A 250 -28.40 9.33 0.49
C MET A 250 -28.05 7.85 0.32
N LEU A 251 -26.77 7.50 0.21
CA LEU A 251 -26.32 6.12 0.13
C LEU A 251 -26.50 5.38 1.46
N ASP A 252 -26.57 4.05 1.36
CA ASP A 252 -26.44 3.15 2.49
C ASP A 252 -25.17 3.48 3.31
N PRO A 253 -25.26 3.65 4.65
CA PRO A 253 -24.14 3.95 5.53
C PRO A 253 -22.89 3.10 5.30
N VAL A 254 -23.03 1.80 4.95
CA VAL A 254 -21.86 0.94 4.72
C VAL A 254 -21.14 1.22 3.41
N SER A 255 -21.81 1.87 2.46
CA SER A 255 -21.26 2.27 1.15
C SER A 255 -20.70 3.68 1.14
N ARG A 256 -21.18 4.58 2.02
CA ARG A 256 -20.74 6.00 2.08
C ARG A 256 -19.22 6.17 2.14
N PRO A 257 -18.45 5.41 2.93
CA PRO A 257 -16.99 5.61 3.00
C PRO A 257 -16.27 5.33 1.67
N CYS A 258 -16.77 4.37 0.89
CA CYS A 258 -16.23 4.05 -0.43
C CYS A 258 -16.43 5.23 -1.39
N ILE A 259 -17.68 5.71 -1.51
CA ILE A 259 -18.02 6.78 -2.45
C ILE A 259 -17.45 8.12 -1.99
N ARG A 260 -17.43 8.40 -0.68
CA ARG A 260 -16.74 9.58 -0.13
C ARG A 260 -15.26 9.59 -0.47
N THR A 261 -14.59 8.44 -0.33
CA THR A 261 -13.18 8.31 -0.72
C THR A 261 -12.98 8.62 -2.19
N ALA A 262 -13.79 8.02 -3.08
CA ALA A 262 -13.72 8.29 -4.51
C ALA A 262 -13.98 9.77 -4.83
N PHE A 263 -15.02 10.36 -4.23
CA PHE A 263 -15.39 11.77 -4.37
C PHE A 263 -14.22 12.70 -4.03
N ILE A 264 -13.59 12.50 -2.87
CA ILE A 264 -12.48 13.36 -2.42
C ILE A 264 -11.25 13.17 -3.30
N LEU A 265 -10.93 11.94 -3.69
CA LEU A 265 -9.76 11.67 -4.53
C LEU A 265 -9.90 12.27 -5.92
N TYR A 266 -11.07 12.16 -6.54
CA TYR A 266 -11.31 12.75 -7.86
C TYR A 266 -11.38 14.26 -7.80
N ARG A 267 -12.07 14.84 -6.82
CA ARG A 267 -12.05 16.30 -6.62
C ARG A 267 -10.64 16.83 -6.38
N GLY A 268 -9.80 16.09 -5.66
CA GLY A 268 -8.41 16.46 -5.42
C GLY A 268 -7.52 16.44 -6.68
N ILE A 269 -7.95 15.80 -7.77
CA ILE A 269 -7.29 15.94 -9.08
C ILE A 269 -7.47 17.36 -9.58
N LEU A 270 -8.69 17.88 -9.52
CA LEU A 270 -8.99 19.26 -9.93
C LEU A 270 -8.20 20.28 -9.11
N ASP A 271 -8.12 20.08 -7.79
CA ASP A 271 -7.29 20.92 -6.92
C ASP A 271 -5.80 20.87 -7.32
N ALA A 272 -5.31 19.70 -7.79
CA ALA A 272 -3.94 19.56 -8.28
C ALA A 272 -3.72 20.21 -9.65
N VAL A 273 -4.72 20.17 -10.56
CA VAL A 273 -4.68 20.90 -11.85
C VAL A 273 -4.46 22.39 -11.60
N GLU A 274 -5.18 22.95 -10.62
CA GLU A 274 -5.11 24.38 -10.31
C GLU A 274 -3.84 24.78 -9.58
N ALA A 275 -3.43 23.98 -8.59
CA ALA A 275 -2.20 24.23 -7.87
C ALA A 275 -0.97 24.21 -8.79
N ASP A 276 -1.07 23.51 -9.91
CA ASP A 276 -0.03 23.42 -10.94
C ASP A 276 -0.18 24.46 -12.06
N GLY A 277 -1.07 25.45 -11.89
CA GLY A 277 -1.27 26.53 -12.84
C GLY A 277 -1.88 26.08 -14.17
N PHE A 278 -2.69 25.01 -14.16
CA PHE A 278 -3.30 24.43 -15.37
C PHE A 278 -2.31 23.90 -16.41
N ALA A 279 -1.15 23.40 -15.98
CA ALA A 279 -0.17 22.76 -16.87
C ALA A 279 -0.60 21.40 -17.46
N VAL A 280 -1.89 21.02 -17.34
CA VAL A 280 -2.47 19.75 -17.79
C VAL A 280 -2.38 19.49 -19.29
N LEU A 281 -2.27 20.56 -20.08
CA LEU A 281 -2.00 20.43 -21.51
C LEU A 281 -0.61 19.83 -21.78
N HIS A 282 0.35 20.00 -20.87
CA HIS A 282 1.73 19.53 -21.04
C HIS A 282 2.05 18.30 -20.19
N ARG A 283 1.50 18.21 -18.98
CA ARG A 283 1.77 17.12 -18.04
C ARG A 283 0.54 16.70 -17.27
N ARG A 284 0.41 15.41 -17.01
CA ARG A 284 -0.73 14.86 -16.27
C ARG A 284 -0.71 15.27 -14.80
N ALA A 285 -1.81 15.86 -14.33
CA ALA A 285 -1.98 16.20 -12.91
C ALA A 285 -2.23 14.94 -12.05
N VAL A 286 -1.56 14.86 -10.88
CA VAL A 286 -1.65 13.70 -9.99
C VAL A 286 -1.84 14.14 -8.54
N VAL A 287 -2.87 13.61 -7.87
CA VAL A 287 -3.05 13.80 -6.43
C VAL A 287 -1.85 13.30 -5.65
N SER A 288 -1.29 14.14 -4.79
CA SER A 288 -0.11 13.82 -4.00
C SER A 288 -0.33 12.60 -3.09
N ARG A 289 0.74 11.82 -2.87
CA ARG A 289 0.70 10.62 -2.02
C ARG A 289 0.19 10.89 -0.58
N PRO A 290 0.53 12.01 0.08
CA PRO A 290 0.00 12.31 1.42
C PRO A 290 -1.51 12.51 1.46
N VAL A 291 -2.08 13.20 0.45
CA VAL A 291 -3.53 13.39 0.34
C VAL A 291 -4.22 12.04 0.14
N ARG A 292 -3.71 11.21 -0.78
CA ARG A 292 -4.23 9.85 -1.00
C ARG A 292 -4.22 9.01 0.28
N ALA A 293 -3.13 9.06 1.04
CA ALA A 293 -3.00 8.31 2.30
C ALA A 293 -3.99 8.80 3.38
N THR A 294 -4.17 10.13 3.49
CA THR A 294 -5.10 10.74 4.45
C THR A 294 -6.54 10.34 4.16
N VAL A 295 -6.95 10.41 2.89
CA VAL A 295 -8.31 10.03 2.47
C VAL A 295 -8.53 8.53 2.65
N ALA A 296 -7.55 7.68 2.33
CA ALA A 296 -7.63 6.25 2.55
C ALA A 296 -7.78 5.90 4.05
N LEU A 297 -7.08 6.61 4.93
CA LEU A 297 -7.19 6.42 6.37
C LEU A 297 -8.56 6.86 6.91
N ASP A 298 -9.05 8.04 6.51
CA ASP A 298 -10.41 8.51 6.87
C ASP A 298 -11.48 7.52 6.38
N GLY A 299 -11.36 7.04 5.14
CA GLY A 299 -12.21 6.02 4.57
C GLY A 299 -12.23 4.75 5.43
N LEU A 300 -11.05 4.25 5.84
CA LEU A 300 -10.94 3.04 6.66
C LEU A 300 -11.59 3.22 8.05
N VAL A 301 -11.36 4.36 8.70
CA VAL A 301 -11.97 4.70 10.01
C VAL A 301 -13.49 4.77 9.92
N ARG A 302 -14.04 5.34 8.84
CA ARG A 302 -15.49 5.42 8.66
C ARG A 302 -16.12 4.07 8.34
N VAL A 303 -15.43 3.21 7.59
CA VAL A 303 -15.88 1.83 7.33
C VAL A 303 -16.00 1.04 8.63
N THR A 304 -15.02 1.14 9.52
CA THR A 304 -15.07 0.42 10.80
C THR A 304 -16.23 0.91 11.65
N ALA A 305 -16.45 2.22 11.74
CA ALA A 305 -17.59 2.81 12.45
C ALA A 305 -18.96 2.39 11.87
N ALA A 306 -19.11 2.41 10.55
CA ALA A 306 -20.35 2.01 9.88
C ALA A 306 -20.69 0.53 10.13
N ARG A 307 -19.68 -0.35 10.05
CA ARG A 307 -19.85 -1.80 10.29
C ARG A 307 -20.12 -2.15 11.75
N THR A 308 -19.58 -1.37 12.69
CA THR A 308 -19.90 -1.57 14.11
C THR A 308 -21.35 -1.19 14.41
N ALA A 309 -21.85 -0.10 13.83
CA ALA A 309 -23.24 0.34 14.02
C ALA A 309 -24.25 -0.69 13.46
N GLU A 310 -23.97 -1.25 12.27
CA GLU A 310 -24.82 -2.27 11.63
C GLU A 310 -24.90 -3.58 12.44
N ARG A 311 -23.78 -4.02 13.04
CA ARG A 311 -23.74 -5.18 13.95
C ARG A 311 -24.50 -4.96 15.25
N THR A 312 -24.61 -3.73 15.71
CA THR A 312 -25.41 -3.39 16.90
C THR A 312 -26.90 -3.36 16.57
N ALA A 313 -27.27 -2.96 15.34
CA ALA A 313 -28.66 -2.92 14.87
C ALA A 313 -29.24 -4.32 14.50
N THR A 314 -28.41 -5.31 14.20
CA THR A 314 -28.83 -6.64 13.71
C THR A 314 -28.88 -7.75 14.77
N ARG A 315 -28.84 -7.44 16.08
CA ARG A 315 -29.13 -8.44 17.12
C ARG A 315 -30.65 -8.61 17.26
N PRO A 316 -31.21 -9.82 17.03
CA PRO A 316 -32.60 -10.09 17.37
C PRO A 316 -32.77 -10.05 18.90
N GLY A 317 -33.89 -9.47 19.34
CA GLY A 317 -34.22 -9.25 20.74
C GLY A 317 -34.27 -10.55 21.55
N GLY A 318 -33.66 -10.51 22.73
CA GLY A 318 -33.72 -11.57 23.74
C GLY A 318 -33.69 -10.94 25.13
N SER A 319 -34.80 -11.17 25.84
CA SER A 319 -35.15 -10.93 27.25
C SER A 319 -34.23 -10.11 28.17
N THR A 320 -34.87 -9.13 28.80
CA THR A 320 -34.45 -8.43 30.02
C THR A 320 -34.22 -9.41 31.17
N VAL A 321 -32.98 -9.50 31.65
CA VAL A 321 -32.66 -9.89 33.02
C VAL A 321 -31.77 -8.81 33.62
N ASP A 322 -32.21 -8.33 34.77
CA ASP A 322 -31.67 -7.24 35.56
C ASP A 322 -30.18 -7.47 35.90
N ALA A 323 -29.35 -6.47 35.67
CA ALA A 323 -27.95 -6.45 36.09
C ALA A 323 -27.62 -5.07 36.68
N PRO A 324 -26.85 -5.01 37.78
CA PRO A 324 -26.85 -3.87 38.67
C PRO A 324 -26.19 -2.64 38.04
N ARG A 325 -26.79 -1.47 38.31
CA ARG A 325 -26.29 -0.14 37.94
C ARG A 325 -24.80 0.00 38.33
N ARG A 326 -23.94 0.10 37.33
CA ARG A 326 -22.58 0.62 37.49
C ARG A 326 -22.60 2.15 37.49
N PRO A 327 -21.72 2.80 38.29
CA PRO A 327 -21.74 4.24 38.44
C PRO A 327 -21.27 4.95 37.17
N ALA A 328 -21.82 6.13 36.94
CA ALA A 328 -21.49 7.03 35.85
C ALA A 328 -20.03 7.53 36.00
N GLY A 329 -19.08 6.78 35.44
CA GLY A 329 -17.71 7.22 35.25
C GLY A 329 -17.54 7.80 33.85
N ARG A 330 -17.48 9.12 33.74
CA ARG A 330 -16.99 9.82 32.54
C ARG A 330 -15.65 9.21 32.11
N GLY A 331 -15.63 8.49 31.00
CA GLY A 331 -14.42 7.94 30.41
C GLY A 331 -13.50 9.07 29.90
N ARG A 332 -12.63 9.59 30.75
CA ARG A 332 -11.40 10.26 30.30
C ARG A 332 -10.44 9.17 29.87
N TYR A 333 -10.22 9.03 28.57
CA TYR A 333 -9.10 8.28 28.02
C TYR A 333 -7.79 8.88 28.58
N PRO A 334 -6.97 8.17 29.37
CA PRO A 334 -5.70 8.69 29.82
C PRO A 334 -4.65 8.34 28.76
N LEU A 335 -4.82 8.88 27.55
CA LEU A 335 -3.68 9.05 26.67
C LEU A 335 -3.03 10.36 27.14
N SER A 336 -1.79 10.30 27.61
CA SER A 336 -0.96 11.50 27.81
C SER A 336 -0.58 12.05 26.43
N LEU A 337 -1.58 12.56 25.70
CA LEU A 337 -1.40 13.17 24.39
C LEU A 337 -1.10 14.63 24.62
N ARG A 338 0.15 15.04 24.40
CA ARG A 338 0.40 16.46 24.18
C ARG A 338 -0.16 16.80 22.80
N ARG A 339 -1.00 17.84 22.74
CA ARG A 339 -1.72 18.27 21.53
C ARG A 339 -0.84 18.99 20.50
N ARG A 340 0.41 19.28 20.84
CA ARG A 340 1.37 20.01 19.98
C ARG A 340 2.78 19.44 20.19
N PRO A 341 3.41 18.83 19.18
CA PRO A 341 4.85 18.57 19.22
C PRO A 341 5.61 19.90 19.21
N VAL A 342 6.80 19.93 19.82
CA VAL A 342 7.72 21.05 19.66
C VAL A 342 8.07 21.19 18.17
N ALA A 343 8.01 22.41 17.64
CA ALA A 343 8.37 22.68 16.26
C ALA A 343 9.87 22.41 16.06
N TRP A 344 10.27 21.94 14.87
CA TRP A 344 11.63 21.45 14.61
C TRP A 344 12.69 22.50 14.98
N GLU A 345 12.46 23.75 14.60
CA GLU A 345 13.31 24.92 14.85
C GLU A 345 13.36 25.35 16.33
N ARG A 346 12.47 24.82 17.17
CA ARG A 346 12.41 25.11 18.61
C ARG A 346 12.87 23.93 19.48
N GLN A 347 13.29 22.82 18.89
CA GLN A 347 13.83 21.70 19.64
C GLN A 347 15.16 22.09 20.30
N ARG A 348 15.46 21.52 21.47
CA ARG A 348 16.77 21.70 22.10
C ARG A 348 17.84 21.03 21.21
N PRO A 349 18.91 21.73 20.82
CA PRO A 349 20.00 21.11 20.06
C PRO A 349 20.70 20.07 20.92
N THR A 350 20.86 18.85 20.39
CA THR A 350 21.46 17.70 21.10
C THR A 350 22.95 17.54 20.83
N TRP A 351 23.56 18.33 19.94
CA TRP A 351 24.97 18.17 19.55
C TRP A 351 25.97 18.35 20.70
N ARG A 352 25.62 19.15 21.71
CA ARG A 352 26.44 19.31 22.93
C ARG A 352 26.32 18.13 23.89
N ASP A 353 25.19 17.44 23.84
CA ASP A 353 24.91 16.27 24.67
C ASP A 353 25.41 14.98 23.97
N ALA A 354 25.59 15.01 22.64
CA ALA A 354 26.10 13.89 21.86
C ALA A 354 27.51 13.51 22.34
N ALA A 355 27.70 12.22 22.62
CA ALA A 355 28.93 11.70 23.19
C ALA A 355 29.56 10.64 22.28
N PRO A 356 30.36 11.04 21.26
CA PRO A 356 30.99 10.10 20.32
C PRO A 356 31.82 8.99 21.00
N GLY A 357 32.54 9.32 22.08
CA GLY A 357 33.31 8.35 22.86
C GLY A 357 32.45 7.27 23.53
N VAL A 358 31.22 7.62 23.95
CA VAL A 358 30.25 6.67 24.51
C VAL A 358 29.77 5.72 23.43
N ILE A 359 29.45 6.24 22.24
CA ILE A 359 29.01 5.43 21.08
C ILE A 359 30.15 4.49 20.64
N ALA A 360 31.38 5.01 20.54
CA ALA A 360 32.55 4.23 20.16
C ALA A 360 32.84 3.11 21.17
N GLY A 361 32.82 3.41 22.48
CA GLY A 361 33.01 2.40 23.52
C GLY A 361 31.91 1.34 23.54
N ALA A 362 30.64 1.74 23.35
CA ALA A 362 29.53 0.80 23.27
C ALA A 362 29.64 -0.11 22.02
N LEU A 363 30.05 0.44 20.88
CA LEU A 363 30.30 -0.32 19.66
C LEU A 363 31.45 -1.33 19.84
N GLU A 364 32.56 -0.91 20.44
CA GLU A 364 33.72 -1.77 20.70
C GLU A 364 33.34 -2.96 21.59
N ARG A 365 32.59 -2.70 22.68
CA ARG A 365 32.06 -3.77 23.55
C ARG A 365 31.04 -4.66 22.85
N ALA A 366 30.18 -4.10 22.00
CA ALA A 366 29.25 -4.91 21.20
C ALA A 366 30.02 -5.84 20.24
N ARG A 367 31.10 -5.34 19.62
CA ARG A 367 31.95 -6.09 18.69
C ARG A 367 32.72 -7.24 19.35
N SER A 368 33.00 -7.16 20.65
CA SER A 368 33.68 -8.24 21.39
C SER A 368 32.72 -9.33 21.91
N ARG A 369 31.40 -9.12 21.83
CA ARG A 369 30.40 -10.14 22.20
C ARG A 369 30.32 -11.23 21.12
N PRO A 370 30.19 -12.51 21.50
CA PRO A 370 30.11 -13.61 20.53
C PRO A 370 28.78 -13.61 19.78
N SER A 371 28.83 -13.79 18.46
CA SER A 371 27.63 -13.92 17.62
C SER A 371 27.19 -15.37 17.36
N GLY A 372 28.07 -16.33 17.67
CA GLY A 372 27.88 -17.75 17.41
C GLY A 372 27.75 -18.14 15.95
N ASN A 373 28.32 -17.36 15.04
CA ASN A 373 28.23 -17.46 13.58
C ASN A 373 26.81 -17.34 13.03
N TRP A 374 25.87 -16.81 13.79
CA TRP A 374 24.47 -16.65 13.38
C TRP A 374 24.21 -15.31 12.69
N TYR A 375 23.41 -15.36 11.63
CA TYR A 375 23.03 -14.21 10.82
C TYR A 375 21.52 -14.17 10.60
N ALA A 376 20.90 -13.01 10.84
CA ALA A 376 19.48 -12.82 10.55
C ALA A 376 19.28 -12.69 9.03
N VAL A 377 18.43 -13.53 8.45
CA VAL A 377 18.26 -13.60 6.99
C VAL A 377 17.05 -12.78 6.53
N GLY A 378 15.99 -12.73 7.35
CA GLY A 378 14.76 -12.01 7.02
C GLY A 378 13.58 -12.48 7.87
N ALA A 379 12.37 -12.10 7.48
CA ALA A 379 11.17 -12.45 8.23
C ALA A 379 10.81 -13.93 8.09
N ALA A 380 10.45 -14.60 9.18
CA ALA A 380 10.01 -16.00 9.16
C ALA A 380 8.80 -16.26 8.27
N ARG A 381 7.91 -15.26 8.15
CA ARG A 381 6.74 -15.29 7.27
C ARG A 381 7.06 -15.15 5.78
N ASP A 382 8.27 -14.70 5.43
CA ASP A 382 8.68 -14.58 4.03
C ASP A 382 9.16 -15.95 3.49
N VAL A 383 9.38 -16.94 4.37
CA VAL A 383 9.59 -18.34 3.99
C VAL A 383 8.23 -19.02 3.81
N GLY A 384 7.76 -19.06 2.56
CA GLY A 384 6.49 -19.66 2.17
C GLY A 384 6.50 -21.19 2.18
N ARG A 385 5.33 -21.80 1.91
CA ARG A 385 5.20 -23.26 1.74
C ARG A 385 5.61 -23.74 0.35
N ASP A 386 5.40 -22.91 -0.67
CA ASP A 386 5.60 -23.29 -2.08
C ASP A 386 6.80 -22.60 -2.73
N ARG A 387 7.45 -21.70 -2.00
CA ARG A 387 8.59 -20.90 -2.46
C ARG A 387 9.64 -20.75 -1.37
N PRO A 388 10.92 -20.90 -1.71
CA PRO A 388 12.02 -20.68 -0.78
C PRO A 388 12.28 -19.19 -0.60
N LEU A 389 13.07 -18.87 0.43
CA LEU A 389 13.69 -17.57 0.66
C LEU A 389 15.17 -17.67 0.33
N GLY A 390 15.60 -17.07 -0.79
CA GLY A 390 17.02 -16.94 -1.13
C GLY A 390 17.61 -15.60 -0.74
N ARG A 391 18.80 -15.59 -0.15
CA ARG A 391 19.56 -14.39 0.23
C ARG A 391 21.06 -14.61 0.08
N THR A 392 21.81 -13.53 -0.05
CA THR A 392 23.26 -13.56 0.16
C THR A 392 23.52 -13.21 1.63
N VAL A 393 24.39 -13.95 2.31
CA VAL A 393 24.77 -13.72 3.71
C VAL A 393 26.28 -13.94 3.81
N ALA A 394 27.01 -12.92 4.26
CA ALA A 394 28.46 -12.92 4.36
C ALA A 394 29.15 -13.41 3.07
N GLY A 395 28.65 -12.98 1.90
CA GLY A 395 29.15 -13.37 0.58
C GLY A 395 28.69 -14.76 0.09
N ALA A 396 28.06 -15.58 0.93
CA ALA A 396 27.54 -16.88 0.55
C ALA A 396 26.08 -16.80 0.08
N GLU A 397 25.73 -17.52 -0.99
CA GLU A 397 24.32 -17.72 -1.35
C GLU A 397 23.67 -18.71 -0.39
N VAL A 398 22.52 -18.35 0.15
CA VAL A 398 21.74 -19.14 1.11
C VAL A 398 20.32 -19.29 0.59
N VAL A 399 19.79 -20.50 0.65
CA VAL A 399 18.37 -20.78 0.40
C VAL A 399 17.73 -21.40 1.64
N LEU A 400 16.56 -20.90 2.03
CA LEU A 400 15.77 -21.39 3.16
C LEU A 400 14.37 -21.80 2.69
N TRP A 401 13.82 -22.91 3.20
CA TRP A 401 12.45 -23.32 2.90
C TRP A 401 11.82 -24.09 4.06
N ARG A 402 10.51 -24.37 3.98
CA ARG A 402 9.81 -25.19 4.96
C ARG A 402 9.62 -26.61 4.44
N ALA A 403 10.03 -27.59 5.23
CA ALA A 403 9.76 -29.00 4.98
C ALA A 403 8.28 -29.33 5.24
N ALA A 404 7.87 -30.57 4.92
CA ALA A 404 6.48 -31.03 5.05
C ALA A 404 5.96 -30.95 6.50
N ASP A 405 6.85 -31.18 7.47
CA ASP A 405 6.60 -31.04 8.91
C ASP A 405 6.59 -29.58 9.40
N GLY A 406 6.78 -28.61 8.50
CA GLY A 406 6.84 -27.18 8.79
C GLY A 406 8.19 -26.70 9.34
N ARG A 407 9.15 -27.60 9.59
CA ARG A 407 10.49 -27.22 10.06
C ARG A 407 11.25 -26.46 8.98
N LEU A 408 12.02 -25.47 9.41
CA LEU A 408 12.90 -24.71 8.54
C LEU A 408 14.09 -25.59 8.11
N ARG A 409 14.39 -25.56 6.81
CA ARG A 409 15.59 -26.15 6.20
C ARG A 409 16.37 -25.05 5.48
N GLY A 410 17.67 -25.26 5.31
CA GLY A 410 18.46 -24.35 4.51
C GLY A 410 19.85 -24.87 4.21
N GLY A 411 20.51 -24.23 3.25
CA GLY A 411 21.86 -24.57 2.80
C GLY A 411 22.34 -23.65 1.68
N PRO A 412 23.39 -24.05 0.94
CA PRO A 412 23.92 -23.30 -0.19
C PRO A 412 22.83 -22.96 -1.21
N GLY A 413 22.84 -21.73 -1.72
CA GLY A 413 21.86 -21.23 -2.69
C GLY A 413 22.05 -21.74 -4.12
N ALA A 414 23.20 -22.33 -4.43
CA ALA A 414 23.48 -22.94 -5.72
C ALA A 414 23.16 -24.44 -5.70
N CYS A 415 22.51 -24.93 -6.75
CA CYS A 415 22.25 -26.35 -6.94
C CYS A 415 23.56 -27.13 -7.16
N PRO A 416 23.81 -28.26 -6.46
CA PRO A 416 25.06 -29.01 -6.60
C PRO A 416 25.27 -29.64 -7.97
N HIS A 417 24.23 -29.74 -8.79
CA HIS A 417 24.34 -30.33 -10.12
C HIS A 417 25.05 -29.39 -11.12
N LEU A 418 24.43 -28.24 -11.43
CA LEU A 418 24.93 -27.28 -12.44
C LEU A 418 24.88 -25.83 -11.95
N GLY A 419 24.76 -25.60 -10.64
CA GLY A 419 24.80 -24.25 -10.07
C GLY A 419 23.51 -23.44 -10.23
N ALA A 420 22.39 -24.07 -10.58
CA ALA A 420 21.10 -23.39 -10.69
C ALA A 420 20.77 -22.58 -9.42
N PRO A 421 20.31 -21.33 -9.53
CA PRO A 421 19.97 -20.51 -8.36
C PRO A 421 18.70 -21.05 -7.70
N LEU A 422 18.86 -21.73 -6.56
CA LEU A 422 17.79 -22.42 -5.85
C LEU A 422 16.76 -21.46 -5.23
N LYS A 423 17.06 -20.15 -5.16
CA LYS A 423 16.09 -19.14 -4.76
C LYS A 423 14.89 -19.04 -5.73
N ASP A 424 15.09 -19.41 -6.99
CA ASP A 424 14.08 -19.35 -8.05
C ASP A 424 13.33 -20.69 -8.19
N SER A 425 13.73 -21.70 -7.42
CA SER A 425 13.15 -23.03 -7.43
C SER A 425 11.83 -23.13 -6.67
N PRO A 426 10.89 -23.96 -7.12
CA PRO A 426 9.69 -24.27 -6.34
C PRO A 426 9.98 -25.17 -5.13
N VAL A 427 9.14 -25.06 -4.10
CA VAL A 427 9.00 -26.08 -3.05
C VAL A 427 7.76 -26.91 -3.35
N ARG A 428 7.88 -28.24 -3.29
CA ARG A 428 6.80 -29.21 -3.54
C ARG A 428 6.78 -30.21 -2.41
N CYS A 429 5.66 -30.27 -1.68
CA CYS A 429 5.48 -31.18 -0.54
C CYS A 429 6.63 -31.10 0.49
N GLY A 430 7.19 -29.90 0.72
CA GLY A 430 8.32 -29.69 1.63
C GLY A 430 9.72 -29.91 1.04
N THR A 431 9.81 -30.28 -0.24
CA THR A 431 11.06 -30.54 -0.93
C THR A 431 11.37 -29.42 -1.91
N LEU A 432 12.60 -28.89 -1.89
CA LEU A 432 13.04 -27.86 -2.82
C LEU A 432 13.44 -28.53 -4.14
N VAL A 433 12.79 -28.15 -5.24
CA VAL A 433 13.00 -28.79 -6.55
C VAL A 433 13.74 -27.83 -7.48
N CYS A 434 14.94 -28.20 -7.91
CA CYS A 434 15.74 -27.44 -8.87
C CYS A 434 14.92 -27.14 -10.14
N HIS A 435 14.79 -25.86 -10.51
CA HIS A 435 13.96 -25.46 -11.65
C HIS A 435 14.63 -25.71 -13.02
N TRP A 436 15.94 -26.00 -13.05
CA TRP A 436 16.61 -26.37 -14.30
C TRP A 436 16.39 -27.84 -14.66
N HIS A 437 16.64 -28.75 -13.71
CA HIS A 437 16.70 -30.19 -14.00
C HIS A 437 15.94 -31.07 -13.01
N GLY A 438 15.13 -30.48 -12.12
CA GLY A 438 14.24 -31.24 -11.23
C GLY A 438 14.91 -31.92 -10.03
N LEU A 439 16.22 -31.70 -9.79
CA LEU A 439 16.90 -32.24 -8.60
C LEU A 439 16.14 -31.84 -7.32
N ALA A 440 15.74 -32.83 -6.54
CA ALA A 440 14.97 -32.66 -5.33
C ALA A 440 15.91 -32.63 -4.10
N LEU A 441 15.79 -31.58 -3.28
CA LEU A 441 16.55 -31.37 -2.05
C LEU A 441 15.58 -31.37 -0.86
N ASP A 442 15.69 -32.37 0.00
CA ASP A 442 14.88 -32.55 1.22
C ASP A 442 15.47 -31.83 2.45
N GLY A 443 16.68 -31.30 2.31
CA GLY A 443 17.43 -30.61 3.37
C GLY A 443 18.49 -31.49 4.04
N GLY A 444 18.70 -32.71 3.55
CA GLY A 444 19.87 -33.53 3.85
C GLY A 444 21.08 -33.20 2.95
N PRO A 445 22.27 -33.71 3.29
CA PRO A 445 23.45 -33.57 2.46
C PRO A 445 23.29 -34.36 1.15
N PHE A 446 23.72 -33.76 0.03
CA PHE A 446 23.64 -34.40 -1.29
C PHE A 446 24.73 -33.88 -2.23
N ALA A 447 25.58 -34.78 -2.77
CA ALA A 447 26.57 -34.47 -3.81
C ALA A 447 27.41 -33.19 -3.54
N GLY A 448 27.99 -33.07 -2.35
CA GLY A 448 28.79 -31.91 -1.95
C GLY A 448 27.99 -30.67 -1.52
N TRP A 449 26.66 -30.70 -1.62
CA TRP A 449 25.77 -29.74 -0.98
C TRP A 449 25.56 -30.16 0.49
N GLU A 450 26.00 -29.31 1.41
CA GLU A 450 25.85 -29.52 2.85
C GLU A 450 24.80 -28.56 3.42
N PRO A 451 23.78 -29.03 4.16
CA PRO A 451 22.79 -28.15 4.75
C PRO A 451 23.43 -27.26 5.84
N TYR A 452 22.95 -26.02 5.93
CA TYR A 452 23.34 -25.10 6.99
C TYR A 452 22.46 -25.27 8.22
N PRO A 453 23.00 -25.11 9.45
CA PRO A 453 22.18 -24.94 10.63
C PRO A 453 21.30 -23.69 10.48
N VAL A 454 19.99 -23.86 10.72
CA VAL A 454 19.00 -22.80 10.59
C VAL A 454 18.14 -22.71 11.85
N TYR A 455 17.61 -21.54 12.14
CA TYR A 455 16.74 -21.31 13.30
C TYR A 455 15.58 -20.39 12.94
N ASP A 456 14.36 -20.81 13.26
CA ASP A 456 13.14 -19.99 13.15
C ASP A 456 12.73 -19.56 14.56
N ASP A 457 12.82 -18.27 14.85
CA ASP A 457 12.46 -17.72 16.17
C ASP A 457 11.00 -17.23 16.24
N GLY A 458 10.21 -17.48 15.18
CA GLY A 458 8.82 -17.06 15.01
C GLY A 458 8.63 -15.66 14.42
N VAL A 459 9.68 -14.83 14.39
CA VAL A 459 9.66 -13.49 13.76
C VAL A 459 10.69 -13.39 12.64
N LEU A 460 11.91 -13.85 12.92
CA LEU A 460 13.07 -13.88 12.04
C LEU A 460 13.53 -15.33 11.81
N VAL A 461 14.11 -15.53 10.63
CA VAL A 461 14.84 -16.76 10.31
C VAL A 461 16.33 -16.46 10.26
N TRP A 462 17.10 -17.39 10.79
CA TRP A 462 18.54 -17.29 10.98
C TRP A 462 19.26 -18.43 10.29
N VAL A 463 20.48 -18.17 9.84
CA VAL A 463 21.40 -19.18 9.31
C VAL A 463 22.74 -19.07 10.05
N ARG A 464 23.36 -20.22 10.33
CA ARG A 464 24.71 -20.29 10.88
C ARG A 464 25.73 -20.55 9.78
N LEU A 465 26.72 -19.69 9.65
CA LEU A 465 27.77 -19.80 8.62
C LEU A 465 29.14 -19.80 9.29
N ASP A 466 29.60 -20.98 9.72
CA ASP A 466 30.80 -21.14 10.55
C ASP A 466 32.08 -20.69 9.84
N ARG A 467 32.22 -20.99 8.54
CA ARG A 467 33.35 -20.52 7.72
C ARG A 467 33.42 -18.99 7.59
N ALA A 468 32.27 -18.32 7.60
CA ALA A 468 32.20 -16.87 7.40
C ALA A 468 32.34 -16.09 8.72
N GLY A 469 31.83 -16.63 9.83
CA GLY A 469 31.93 -15.97 11.14
C GLY A 469 33.26 -16.18 11.86
N GLY A 470 33.93 -17.33 11.65
CA GLY A 470 35.29 -17.57 12.17
C GLY A 470 35.39 -17.62 13.70
N GLU A 471 34.27 -17.72 14.41
CA GLU A 471 34.21 -17.83 15.88
C GLU A 471 33.68 -19.20 16.31
N GLU A 472 33.77 -19.52 17.60
CA GLU A 472 33.21 -20.76 18.13
C GLU A 472 31.67 -20.77 17.94
N PRO A 473 31.09 -21.77 17.25
CA PRO A 473 29.68 -21.76 16.90
C PRO A 473 28.79 -21.96 18.13
N LEU A 474 27.74 -21.13 18.26
CA LEU A 474 26.70 -21.37 19.25
C LEU A 474 25.65 -22.33 18.70
N ALA A 475 25.06 -23.13 19.60
CA ALA A 475 23.97 -24.04 19.24
C ALA A 475 22.69 -23.32 18.77
N ARG A 476 22.47 -22.07 19.22
CA ARG A 476 21.32 -21.23 18.87
C ARG A 476 21.74 -19.76 18.73
N PRO A 477 21.05 -18.95 17.92
CA PRO A 477 21.29 -17.51 17.86
C PRO A 477 20.95 -16.83 19.18
N ARG A 478 21.62 -15.72 19.47
CA ARG A 478 21.27 -14.81 20.58
C ARG A 478 20.05 -13.98 20.20
N VAL A 479 18.86 -14.56 20.38
CA VAL A 479 17.59 -13.86 20.13
C VAL A 479 17.30 -12.89 21.28
N PRO A 480 17.10 -11.59 21.02
CA PRO A 480 16.72 -10.64 22.06
C PRO A 480 15.42 -11.02 22.76
N ARG A 481 15.26 -10.61 24.02
CA ARG A 481 14.01 -10.84 24.76
C ARG A 481 12.86 -10.05 24.14
N ARG A 482 11.81 -10.73 23.69
CA ARG A 482 10.60 -10.13 23.09
C ARG A 482 9.37 -10.33 23.99
N PRO A 483 8.32 -9.50 23.84
CA PRO A 483 7.00 -9.86 24.35
C PRO A 483 6.48 -11.10 23.60
N ASP A 484 5.57 -11.84 24.22
CA ASP A 484 4.95 -13.01 23.60
C ASP A 484 4.34 -12.65 22.23
N THR A 485 4.76 -13.36 21.20
CA THR A 485 4.36 -13.13 19.81
C THR A 485 2.87 -13.38 19.60
N ALA A 486 2.25 -14.25 20.40
CA ALA A 486 0.79 -14.43 20.38
C ALA A 486 0.08 -13.14 20.81
N GLY A 487 0.64 -12.43 21.79
CA GLY A 487 0.14 -11.16 22.34
C GLY A 487 0.63 -9.90 21.60
N ALA A 488 1.42 -10.03 20.54
CA ALA A 488 2.09 -8.90 19.89
C ALA A 488 1.76 -8.76 18.39
N VAL A 489 2.12 -7.62 17.81
CA VAL A 489 2.14 -7.41 16.35
C VAL A 489 3.59 -7.28 15.91
N ALA A 490 4.09 -8.29 15.21
CA ALA A 490 5.44 -8.29 14.65
C ALA A 490 5.46 -7.87 13.17
N SER A 491 6.26 -6.86 12.84
CA SER A 491 6.62 -6.47 11.49
C SER A 491 8.13 -6.53 11.29
N VAL A 492 8.58 -6.74 10.06
CA VAL A 492 10.00 -6.91 9.70
C VAL A 492 10.22 -6.16 8.40
N TYR A 493 11.20 -5.27 8.43
CA TYR A 493 11.72 -4.52 7.29
C TYR A 493 13.10 -5.05 6.92
N THR A 494 13.44 -4.99 5.63
CA THR A 494 14.79 -5.29 5.16
C THR A 494 15.19 -4.24 4.14
N GLY A 495 16.32 -3.59 4.38
CA GLY A 495 16.97 -2.63 3.48
C GLY A 495 18.44 -2.99 3.27
N VAL A 496 19.08 -2.45 2.24
CA VAL A 496 20.50 -2.70 1.95
C VAL A 496 21.19 -1.38 1.71
N GLY A 497 22.39 -1.20 2.27
CA GLY A 497 23.26 -0.08 1.93
C GLY A 497 24.72 -0.46 1.83
N ARG A 498 25.53 0.51 1.42
CA ARG A 498 26.96 0.43 1.13
C ARG A 498 27.79 0.81 2.35
N CYS A 499 27.78 -0.05 3.34
CA CYS A 499 28.49 0.14 4.61
C CYS A 499 28.81 -1.22 5.25
N GLU A 500 29.66 -1.21 6.27
CA GLU A 500 29.92 -2.39 7.09
C GLU A 500 28.86 -2.52 8.21
N PRO A 501 28.67 -3.72 8.80
CA PRO A 501 27.72 -3.91 9.89
C PRO A 501 27.98 -2.98 11.10
N GLU A 502 29.24 -2.63 11.37
CA GLU A 502 29.58 -1.73 12.46
C GLU A 502 29.05 -0.31 12.26
N ASP A 503 28.95 0.16 11.02
CA ASP A 503 28.46 1.51 10.72
C ASP A 503 26.95 1.60 10.98
N VAL A 504 26.20 0.51 10.72
CA VAL A 504 24.79 0.35 11.07
C VAL A 504 24.58 0.31 12.58
N VAL A 505 25.36 -0.51 13.29
CA VAL A 505 25.26 -0.66 14.75
C VAL A 505 25.57 0.67 15.43
N ALA A 506 26.63 1.34 15.00
CA ALA A 506 27.04 2.60 15.59
C ALA A 506 26.05 3.74 15.29
N ASN A 507 25.42 3.75 14.11
CA ASN A 507 24.30 4.65 13.85
C ASN A 507 23.15 4.41 14.85
N ARG A 508 22.77 3.14 15.06
CA ARG A 508 21.64 2.83 15.94
C ARG A 508 21.93 3.04 17.44
N LEU A 509 23.22 3.10 17.81
CA LEU A 509 23.69 3.47 19.15
C LEU A 509 23.82 4.98 19.38
N ASP A 510 23.47 5.82 18.40
CA ASP A 510 23.46 7.28 18.52
C ASP A 510 22.01 7.80 18.68
N PRO A 511 21.42 7.76 19.90
CA PRO A 511 20.06 8.27 20.10
C PRO A 511 19.96 9.80 19.94
N TRP A 512 21.08 10.54 20.04
CA TRP A 512 21.08 12.01 20.09
C TRP A 512 20.62 12.66 18.78
N HIS A 513 20.84 12.02 17.63
CA HIS A 513 20.35 12.54 16.36
C HIS A 513 18.84 12.32 16.19
N GLY A 514 18.19 11.43 16.94
CA GLY A 514 16.86 10.90 16.64
C GLY A 514 15.77 11.96 16.41
N ALA A 515 15.67 12.97 17.28
CA ALA A 515 14.67 14.05 17.16
C ALA A 515 14.99 15.08 16.06
N TRP A 516 16.27 15.22 15.68
CA TRP A 516 16.72 16.15 14.65
C TRP A 516 16.73 15.52 13.26
N PHE A 517 17.12 14.26 13.17
CA PHE A 517 17.27 13.48 11.95
C PHE A 517 15.98 12.80 11.52
N HIS A 518 15.13 12.38 12.48
CA HIS A 518 13.78 11.87 12.19
C HIS A 518 12.68 12.68 12.89
N PRO A 519 12.55 13.98 12.57
CA PRO A 519 11.58 14.86 13.23
C PRO A 519 10.12 14.54 12.88
N TYR A 520 9.90 13.64 11.92
CA TYR A 520 8.59 13.08 11.61
C TYR A 520 8.21 11.90 12.51
N SER A 521 9.16 11.29 13.22
CA SER A 521 8.96 10.13 14.09
C SER A 521 9.16 10.48 15.57
N PHE A 522 10.15 11.32 15.91
CA PHE A 522 10.52 11.64 17.28
C PHE A 522 10.56 13.15 17.54
N VAL A 523 10.22 13.55 18.76
CA VAL A 523 10.46 14.88 19.34
C VAL A 523 10.79 14.73 20.82
N ASP A 524 11.29 15.81 21.43
CA ASP A 524 11.54 15.89 22.87
C ASP A 524 12.43 14.73 23.36
N LEU A 525 13.51 14.44 22.63
CA LEU A 525 14.45 13.38 22.98
C LEU A 525 15.47 13.88 23.99
N THR A 526 15.61 13.18 25.11
CA THR A 526 16.64 13.41 26.12
C THR A 526 17.24 12.08 26.53
N VAL A 527 18.57 11.96 26.51
CA VAL A 527 19.28 10.81 27.08
C VAL A 527 19.42 11.07 28.58
N THR A 528 18.82 10.22 29.41
CA THR A 528 18.72 10.46 30.86
C THR A 528 19.88 9.85 31.63
N ASP A 529 20.37 8.70 31.17
CA ASP A 529 21.42 7.93 31.84
C ASP A 529 22.45 7.41 30.82
N GLY A 530 23.72 7.44 31.18
CA GLY A 530 24.81 6.83 30.41
C GLY A 530 24.75 5.30 30.46
N PRO A 531 25.56 4.59 29.64
CA PRO A 531 25.50 3.14 29.54
C PRO A 531 25.70 2.47 30.90
N ALA A 532 24.67 1.74 31.37
CA ALA A 532 24.68 1.06 32.67
C ALA A 532 24.30 -0.42 32.53
N GLY A 533 24.80 -1.24 33.47
CA GLY A 533 24.52 -2.68 33.51
C GLY A 533 25.27 -3.53 32.48
N PRO A 534 25.02 -4.86 32.44
CA PRO A 534 25.81 -5.82 31.65
C PRO A 534 25.70 -5.68 30.13
N GLU A 535 24.67 -4.99 29.62
CA GLU A 535 24.46 -4.74 28.18
C GLU A 535 24.71 -3.28 27.74
N ASP A 536 25.25 -2.44 28.62
CA ASP A 536 25.53 -1.02 28.36
C ASP A 536 24.28 -0.23 27.91
N ALA A 537 23.19 -0.35 28.67
CA ALA A 537 21.90 0.22 28.28
C ALA A 537 21.94 1.75 28.29
N LEU A 538 21.60 2.37 27.16
CA LEU A 538 21.40 3.81 27.03
C LEU A 538 19.91 4.14 27.20
N THR A 539 19.57 4.89 28.24
CA THR A 539 18.17 5.26 28.55
C THR A 539 17.80 6.59 27.92
N VAL A 540 16.67 6.59 27.21
CA VAL A 540 16.19 7.73 26.44
C VAL A 540 14.73 7.98 26.75
N ASP A 541 14.43 9.20 27.18
CA ASP A 541 13.07 9.74 27.19
C ASP A 541 12.79 10.37 25.84
N VAL A 542 11.75 9.90 25.14
CA VAL A 542 11.42 10.35 23.79
C VAL A 542 9.92 10.37 23.57
N SER A 543 9.45 11.32 22.77
CA SER A 543 8.06 11.38 22.36
C SER A 543 7.89 10.94 20.91
N PHE A 544 7.15 9.85 20.69
CA PHE A 544 6.80 9.36 19.36
C PHE A 544 5.66 10.20 18.76
N LYS A 545 5.82 10.67 17.51
CA LYS A 545 4.72 11.29 16.77
C LYS A 545 3.75 10.22 16.27
N VAL A 546 2.47 10.42 16.57
CA VAL A 546 1.35 9.61 16.06
C VAL A 546 0.49 10.51 15.17
N ALA A 547 -0.23 9.92 14.20
CA ALA A 547 -1.00 10.63 13.17
C ALA A 547 -1.63 11.96 13.65
N GLY A 548 -1.29 13.06 12.97
CA GLY A 548 -1.71 14.42 13.35
C GLY A 548 -0.68 15.17 14.21
N ARG A 549 -1.15 15.92 15.23
CA ARG A 549 -0.32 16.68 16.19
C ARG A 549 -0.13 15.94 17.53
N LEU A 550 -0.34 14.63 17.52
CA LEU A 550 -0.35 13.82 18.72
C LEU A 550 1.04 13.24 18.97
N VAL A 551 1.52 13.36 20.21
CA VAL A 551 2.76 12.72 20.63
C VAL A 551 2.53 11.83 21.83
N VAL A 552 3.27 10.72 21.86
CA VAL A 552 3.21 9.70 22.90
C VAL A 552 4.57 9.64 23.58
N PRO A 553 4.71 10.17 24.81
CA PRO A 553 5.96 10.09 25.56
C PRO A 553 6.20 8.67 26.06
N VAL A 554 7.44 8.22 25.93
CA VAL A 554 7.91 6.94 26.44
C VAL A 554 9.31 7.08 27.04
N ARG A 555 9.68 6.08 27.85
CA ARG A 555 11.08 5.78 28.15
C ARG A 555 11.48 4.52 27.41
N ALA A 556 12.64 4.58 26.74
CA ALA A 556 13.18 3.45 26.00
C ALA A 556 14.66 3.23 26.35
N GLU A 557 15.08 1.97 26.34
CA GLU A 557 16.46 1.55 26.54
C GLU A 557 17.03 0.99 25.24
N PHE A 558 18.25 1.39 24.90
CA PHE A 558 19.02 0.86 23.78
C PHE A 558 20.13 -0.05 24.29
N THR A 559 20.18 -1.29 23.83
CA THR A 559 21.27 -2.24 24.12
C THR A 559 21.83 -2.84 22.84
N ALA A 560 23.07 -3.35 22.90
CA ALA A 560 23.70 -4.05 21.79
C ALA A 560 24.11 -5.47 22.20
N PRO A 561 23.19 -6.45 22.23
CA PRO A 561 23.46 -7.79 22.77
C PRO A 561 24.46 -8.63 21.95
N GLY A 562 24.87 -8.13 20.79
CA GLY A 562 25.89 -8.77 19.94
C GLY A 562 26.49 -7.78 18.94
N PRO A 563 27.46 -8.22 18.13
CA PRO A 563 28.28 -7.35 17.27
C PRO A 563 27.50 -6.79 16.07
N ARG A 564 26.30 -7.32 15.82
CA ARG A 564 25.44 -6.99 14.66
C ARG A 564 24.00 -6.71 15.06
N THR A 565 23.73 -6.53 16.35
CA THR A 565 22.35 -6.42 16.86
C THR A 565 22.24 -5.24 17.81
N VAL A 566 21.27 -4.36 17.55
CA VAL A 566 20.86 -3.28 18.48
C VAL A 566 19.38 -3.45 18.79
N VAL A 567 19.02 -3.28 20.06
CA VAL A 567 17.67 -3.49 20.57
C VAL A 567 17.22 -2.24 21.28
N MET A 568 16.09 -1.68 20.84
CA MET A 568 15.39 -0.63 21.56
C MET A 568 14.16 -1.25 22.24
N ARG A 569 14.08 -1.17 23.57
CA ARG A 569 12.94 -1.63 24.36
C ARG A 569 12.23 -0.45 24.99
N ILE A 570 10.91 -0.38 24.84
CA ILE A 570 10.11 0.59 25.60
C ILE A 570 9.92 0.04 27.02
N THR A 571 10.48 0.71 28.02
CA THR A 571 10.42 0.30 29.43
C THR A 571 9.29 0.96 30.19
N GLU A 572 8.96 2.21 29.87
CA GLU A 572 7.84 2.95 30.47
C GLU A 572 7.03 3.70 29.42
N GLY A 573 5.76 4.00 29.75
CA GLY A 573 4.84 4.71 28.89
C GLY A 573 3.99 3.80 28.00
N GLU A 574 3.42 4.37 26.94
CA GLU A 574 2.54 3.64 26.04
C GLU A 574 3.33 2.72 25.10
N GLY A 575 2.99 1.43 25.12
CA GLY A 575 3.73 0.40 24.40
C GLY A 575 4.85 -0.25 25.20
N ALA A 576 4.91 -0.04 26.53
CA ALA A 576 5.83 -0.74 27.41
C ALA A 576 5.86 -2.26 27.14
N GLY A 577 7.07 -2.80 27.02
CA GLY A 577 7.34 -4.17 26.60
C GLY A 577 7.51 -4.36 25.09
N SER A 578 7.18 -3.36 24.26
CA SER A 578 7.49 -3.39 22.82
C SER A 578 8.99 -3.31 22.56
N VAL A 579 9.43 -3.96 21.49
CA VAL A 579 10.84 -4.06 21.12
C VAL A 579 11.02 -3.75 19.64
N VAL A 580 12.08 -3.00 19.31
CA VAL A 580 12.60 -2.84 17.95
C VAL A 580 14.01 -3.41 17.92
N GLU A 581 14.24 -4.40 17.06
CA GLU A 581 15.53 -5.05 16.89
C GLU A 581 16.08 -4.69 15.52
N THR A 582 17.31 -4.20 15.47
CA THR A 582 18.04 -3.94 14.24
C THR A 582 19.15 -4.98 14.13
N HIS A 583 19.15 -5.76 13.05
CA HIS A 583 20.19 -6.74 12.76
C HIS A 583 20.94 -6.34 11.48
N ALA A 584 22.26 -6.22 11.57
CA ALA A 584 23.14 -5.82 10.47
C ALA A 584 23.81 -7.07 9.87
N THR A 585 23.25 -7.59 8.78
CA THR A 585 23.72 -8.80 8.11
C THR A 585 24.64 -8.44 6.94
N PRO A 586 25.94 -8.77 6.98
CA PRO A 586 26.83 -8.51 5.85
C PRO A 586 26.38 -9.31 4.62
N LEU A 587 26.51 -8.73 3.44
CA LEU A 587 26.16 -9.36 2.15
C LEU A 587 27.40 -9.68 1.30
N GLY A 588 28.59 -9.23 1.72
CA GLY A 588 29.81 -9.20 0.89
C GLY A 588 29.98 -7.87 0.17
N ALA A 589 30.96 -7.80 -0.71
CA ALA A 589 31.26 -6.60 -1.49
C ALA A 589 30.40 -6.48 -2.77
N ASP A 590 30.20 -5.27 -3.24
CA ASP A 590 29.67 -4.99 -4.59
C ASP A 590 30.75 -5.19 -5.67
N ALA A 591 30.36 -5.01 -6.94
CA ALA A 591 31.28 -5.16 -8.07
C ALA A 591 32.48 -4.19 -8.04
N SER A 592 32.40 -3.11 -7.26
CA SER A 592 33.48 -2.14 -7.05
C SER A 592 34.27 -2.39 -5.77
N GLY A 593 34.05 -3.53 -5.09
CA GLY A 593 34.73 -3.88 -3.85
C GLY A 593 34.19 -3.19 -2.60
N ARG A 594 33.07 -2.45 -2.70
CA ARG A 594 32.49 -1.74 -1.54
C ARG A 594 31.62 -2.70 -0.73
N PRO A 595 31.70 -2.70 0.61
CA PRO A 595 30.91 -3.59 1.43
C PRO A 595 29.42 -3.26 1.33
N ARG A 596 28.59 -4.31 1.43
CA ARG A 596 27.15 -4.20 1.46
C ARG A 596 26.62 -4.86 2.72
N THR A 597 25.69 -4.19 3.39
CA THR A 597 25.03 -4.71 4.60
C THR A 597 23.52 -4.65 4.41
N ALA A 598 22.85 -5.76 4.69
CA ALA A 598 21.40 -5.80 4.86
C ALA A 598 21.05 -5.46 6.30
N VAL A 599 20.15 -4.49 6.46
CA VAL A 599 19.54 -4.18 7.74
C VAL A 599 18.20 -4.89 7.82
N VAL A 600 18.08 -5.82 8.76
CA VAL A 600 16.84 -6.54 9.07
C VAL A 600 16.28 -5.97 10.37
N GLU A 601 15.27 -5.12 10.28
CA GLU A 601 14.64 -4.49 11.45
C GLU A 601 13.32 -5.18 11.79
N ALA A 602 13.24 -5.77 12.99
CA ALA A 602 12.03 -6.37 13.55
C ALA A 602 11.38 -5.45 14.58
N VAL A 603 10.15 -5.01 14.31
CA VAL A 603 9.32 -4.26 15.25
C VAL A 603 8.29 -5.21 15.85
N VAL A 604 8.41 -5.49 17.15
CA VAL A 604 7.49 -6.33 17.92
C VAL A 604 6.73 -5.44 18.89
N ALA A 605 5.57 -4.95 18.45
CA ALA A 605 4.72 -4.08 19.25
C ALA A 605 3.82 -4.90 20.18
N ALA A 606 3.77 -4.53 21.46
CA ALA A 606 2.88 -5.12 22.46
C ALA A 606 2.28 -4.04 23.36
N SER A 607 1.06 -4.27 23.86
CA SER A 607 0.43 -3.41 24.85
C SER A 607 -0.62 -4.19 25.64
N ALA A 608 -0.63 -4.01 26.96
CA ALA A 608 -1.59 -4.63 27.87
C ALA A 608 -3.00 -3.98 27.82
N ARG A 609 -3.18 -2.91 27.04
CA ARG A 609 -4.46 -2.19 26.99
C ARG A 609 -5.52 -2.98 26.20
N PRO A 610 -6.80 -2.96 26.60
CA PRO A 610 -7.88 -3.69 25.91
C PRO A 610 -8.00 -3.36 24.41
N GLY A 611 -7.74 -2.10 24.02
CA GLY A 611 -7.76 -1.66 22.63
C GLY A 611 -6.66 -2.28 21.75
N PHE A 612 -5.58 -2.82 22.34
CA PHE A 612 -4.52 -3.46 21.59
C PHE A 612 -4.94 -4.81 20.99
N ALA A 613 -5.97 -5.47 21.56
CA ALA A 613 -6.57 -6.66 20.94
C ALA A 613 -7.13 -6.34 19.55
N VAL A 614 -7.67 -5.13 19.35
CA VAL A 614 -8.14 -4.65 18.03
C VAL A 614 -6.96 -4.40 17.10
N ALA A 615 -5.88 -3.79 17.59
CA ALA A 615 -4.65 -3.60 16.81
C ALA A 615 -4.06 -4.95 16.36
N ARG A 616 -4.06 -5.97 17.23
CA ARG A 616 -3.66 -7.35 16.90
C ARG A 616 -4.56 -7.96 15.84
N ALA A 617 -5.88 -7.82 15.95
CA ALA A 617 -6.82 -8.30 14.93
C ALA A 617 -6.60 -7.60 13.57
N ALA A 618 -6.14 -6.34 13.59
CA ALA A 618 -5.78 -5.57 12.40
C ALA A 618 -4.34 -5.78 11.92
N ALA A 619 -3.56 -6.70 12.51
CA ALA A 619 -2.15 -6.92 12.17
C ALA A 619 -1.85 -7.10 10.66
N PRO A 620 -2.67 -7.80 9.85
CA PRO A 620 -2.44 -7.89 8.41
C PRO A 620 -2.43 -6.53 7.68
N LEU A 621 -3.14 -5.53 8.19
CA LEU A 621 -3.16 -4.16 7.66
C LEU A 621 -2.09 -3.27 8.29
N LEU A 622 -1.78 -3.48 9.58
CA LEU A 622 -0.76 -2.69 10.29
C LEU A 622 0.66 -3.06 9.86
N ARG A 623 0.97 -4.33 9.59
CA ARG A 623 2.33 -4.78 9.24
C ARG A 623 2.91 -4.04 8.02
N PRO A 624 2.19 -3.88 6.89
CA PRO A 624 2.69 -3.07 5.77
C PRO A 624 2.98 -1.62 6.14
N LEU A 625 2.13 -0.99 6.98
CA LEU A 625 2.34 0.39 7.44
C LEU A 625 3.55 0.49 8.37
N MET A 626 3.69 -0.43 9.32
CA MET A 626 4.87 -0.52 10.21
C MET A 626 6.14 -0.72 9.40
N ARG A 627 6.12 -1.59 8.38
CA ARG A 627 7.24 -1.84 7.48
C ARG A 627 7.58 -0.59 6.64
N ALA A 628 6.59 0.14 6.15
CA ALA A 628 6.81 1.37 5.40
C ALA A 628 7.36 2.50 6.29
N THR A 629 6.95 2.53 7.57
CA THR A 629 7.45 3.49 8.57
C THR A 629 8.91 3.20 8.91
N ALA A 630 9.24 1.94 9.20
CA ALA A 630 10.62 1.46 9.36
C ALA A 630 11.46 1.77 8.12
N GLY A 631 10.95 1.49 6.92
CA GLY A 631 11.65 1.80 5.68
C GLY A 631 11.86 3.29 5.43
N ARG A 632 10.96 4.17 5.90
CA ARG A 632 11.18 5.62 5.83
C ARG A 632 12.34 6.05 6.74
N LEU A 633 12.37 5.55 7.96
CA LEU A 633 13.44 5.80 8.94
C LEU A 633 14.79 5.28 8.43
N TRP A 634 14.81 4.05 7.91
CA TRP A 634 16.01 3.46 7.33
C TRP A 634 16.51 4.09 6.03
N ARG A 635 15.73 4.92 5.32
CA ARG A 635 16.30 5.69 4.20
C ARG A 635 17.29 6.75 4.69
N ASP A 636 16.93 7.41 5.78
CA ASP A 636 17.77 8.47 6.36
C ASP A 636 18.92 7.81 7.14
N ASP A 637 18.62 6.82 7.98
CA ASP A 637 19.64 6.07 8.74
C ASP A 637 20.64 5.32 7.86
N MET A 638 20.21 4.80 6.72
CA MET A 638 21.15 4.17 5.79
C MET A 638 22.11 5.20 5.18
N ALA A 639 21.62 6.38 4.81
CA ALA A 639 22.49 7.45 4.31
C ALA A 639 23.52 7.88 5.37
N TYR A 640 23.13 7.91 6.65
CA TYR A 640 24.06 8.18 7.75
C TYR A 640 25.11 7.05 7.87
N ALA A 641 24.70 5.79 7.86
CA ALA A 641 25.61 4.64 7.95
C ALA A 641 26.59 4.58 6.76
N GLU A 642 26.12 4.82 5.53
CA GLU A 642 26.96 4.93 4.33
C GLU A 642 27.95 6.08 4.44
N ARG A 643 27.50 7.25 4.93
CA ARG A 643 28.40 8.40 5.13
C ARG A 643 29.45 8.13 6.19
N ARG A 644 29.09 7.45 7.28
CA ARG A 644 30.02 7.02 8.32
C ARG A 644 31.09 6.09 7.74
N TRP A 645 30.68 5.10 6.95
CA TRP A 645 31.60 4.21 6.25
C TRP A 645 32.56 4.98 5.33
N GLU A 646 32.05 5.90 4.50
CA GLU A 646 32.88 6.73 3.61
C GLU A 646 33.93 7.53 4.38
N LEU A 647 33.54 8.17 5.48
CA LEU A 647 34.46 8.96 6.30
C LEU A 647 35.50 8.07 6.98
N ARG A 648 35.09 6.93 7.54
CA ARG A 648 35.99 5.97 8.18
C ARG A 648 37.00 5.37 7.19
N SER A 649 36.51 4.90 6.04
CA SER A 649 37.35 4.32 4.98
C SER A 649 38.31 5.31 4.33
N SER A 650 37.98 6.60 4.35
CA SER A 650 38.87 7.66 3.85
C SER A 650 39.73 8.32 4.94
N GLY A 651 39.70 7.83 6.18
CA GLY A 651 40.47 8.41 7.29
C GLY A 651 40.02 9.82 7.70
N ARG A 652 38.79 10.22 7.33
CA ARG A 652 38.20 11.55 7.59
C ARG A 652 37.10 11.51 8.65
N PHE A 653 36.93 10.38 9.35
CA PHE A 653 35.92 10.28 10.41
C PHE A 653 36.31 11.21 11.56
N PRO A 654 35.44 12.13 11.99
CA PRO A 654 35.76 13.07 13.05
C PRO A 654 35.74 12.38 14.42
N GLY A 655 36.82 12.57 15.19
CA GLY A 655 37.11 11.85 16.43
C GLY A 655 38.25 10.86 16.21
#